data_AF-W0J3W9-F1
#
_entry.id   AF-W0J3W9-F1
#
_cell.length_a   1.000
_cell.length_b   1.000
_cell.length_c   1.000
_cell.angle_alpha   90.00
_cell.angle_beta   90.00
_cell.angle_gamma   90.00
#
_symmetry.space_group_name_H-M   'P 1'
#
loop_
_entity.id
_entity.type
_entity.pdbx_description
1 polymer ?
#
loop_
_entity_poly.entity_id
_entity_poly.type
_entity_poly.pdbx_seq_one_letter_code
_entity_poly.pdbx_strand_id
1 'polypeptide(L)'
;MLPLSKNSEPDRVPSRSRPRLPLLRACALALVAIPAIGFLPSGFSQDAPAAPATPAAPAAPAAPAARNTADDAMKVLGTGNFESNTLLQIINKAFDTNSDSINPEDGTIQWKGHTWNLGQFRVFRARFERYLALPTSTDSDIYRAIVNEVLALLSTRSGNNAQDNITKAWQLLYRAAEYDDDGSASLTVANQVFNAWRIRDEKEAFRITQVELDRMRRQQRGDVVYGGDTLARVTGERVRGATPGDSPSVNVNTGDNNKGTNKGKGKTSDTPKQDAPSAAGPVGLGFRMRDLTETEAKIKSAEASELLTGAQAKLQFQTALVNLFLQRRFQHCLIAASFYRYIFKGTAQELEVGKKEISSFLPSTDLAISIETLEYLSREAINDVESSMQAVRASYDEGQHILALERLQETFFLGEYVPAVTQFERDKKQKLLELYRKVDQARKLADLKDYDAVDKITGDIGSLASDFRSAEVTSAIRAAQRMSTLALNAAQQAAFAEDYIKAQEYVEKAAMLWPLNPAIKAYTDSMTQKVDIGSQGALAFDEAEKRQDFRSIYDRRAELSVALMSDSRRAPLLKDIIERMSRIEIYLTQARELLAQNNPFAAWEALQTATSLAPSDVVLNQRKAELAPRVADFAGRLDAARRHEEGGRYADALTQYLSAQDIYPASTIARLGVERVSGLLLENLSPAGTASAFSPPASAEP
;
A
#
# COMPACT_ATOMS: atom_id res chain seq x y z
N MET A 1 -35.22 13.29 -48.74
CA MET A 1 -34.17 12.59 -49.53
C MET A 1 -33.99 11.21 -48.91
N LEU A 2 -34.55 10.20 -49.56
CA LEU A 2 -34.26 8.76 -49.38
C LEU A 2 -32.96 8.41 -50.18
N PRO A 3 -32.46 7.16 -50.20
CA PRO A 3 -31.43 6.56 -49.33
C PRO A 3 -30.28 5.98 -50.19
N LEU A 4 -29.46 5.03 -49.68
CA LEU A 4 -28.68 3.95 -50.38
C LEU A 4 -27.37 3.73 -49.58
N SER A 5 -27.10 2.64 -48.85
CA SER A 5 -27.21 1.19 -49.09
C SER A 5 -26.23 0.64 -50.15
N LYS A 6 -25.50 -0.39 -49.73
CA LYS A 6 -24.79 -1.47 -50.46
C LYS A 6 -23.32 -1.26 -50.84
N ASN A 7 -22.46 -2.14 -50.31
CA ASN A 7 -21.79 -3.25 -51.04
C ASN A 7 -20.68 -3.83 -50.14
N SER A 8 -20.81 -5.04 -49.58
CA SER A 8 -20.73 -6.38 -50.19
C SER A 8 -19.35 -7.01 -49.94
N GLU A 9 -19.32 -7.98 -49.02
CA GLU A 9 -18.37 -9.11 -49.04
C GLU A 9 -18.47 -9.86 -50.38
N PRO A 10 -17.37 -10.51 -50.83
CA PRO A 10 -17.40 -11.98 -50.74
C PRO A 10 -16.03 -12.67 -50.51
N ASP A 11 -16.11 -13.79 -49.77
CA ASP A 11 -15.45 -15.09 -49.99
C ASP A 11 -13.98 -15.20 -50.40
N ARG A 12 -13.18 -15.86 -49.53
CA ARG A 12 -12.59 -17.19 -49.81
C ARG A 12 -11.81 -17.77 -48.61
N VAL A 13 -12.32 -18.87 -48.07
CA VAL A 13 -11.61 -19.97 -47.35
C VAL A 13 -11.30 -21.03 -48.46
N PRO A 14 -10.24 -21.90 -48.47
CA PRO A 14 -9.86 -22.76 -47.35
C PRO A 14 -8.40 -23.31 -47.22
N SER A 15 -8.11 -23.79 -46.00
CA SER A 15 -7.42 -25.07 -45.68
C SER A 15 -5.88 -25.25 -45.76
N ARG A 16 -5.39 -25.80 -44.62
CA ARG A 16 -4.36 -26.85 -44.42
C ARG A 16 -2.88 -26.53 -44.67
N SER A 17 -2.10 -26.51 -43.58
CA SER A 17 -1.20 -27.64 -43.21
C SER A 17 -0.47 -27.38 -41.88
N ARG A 18 -0.45 -28.40 -41.00
CA ARG A 18 0.44 -28.52 -39.82
C ARG A 18 1.88 -28.88 -40.30
N PRO A 19 2.89 -29.28 -39.46
CA PRO A 19 3.06 -29.29 -37.99
C PRO A 19 4.50 -28.92 -37.50
N ARG A 20 4.73 -29.03 -36.18
CA ARG A 20 5.91 -29.64 -35.47
C ARG A 20 6.77 -28.73 -34.55
N LEU A 21 6.74 -29.10 -33.25
CA LEU A 21 7.85 -29.08 -32.25
C LEU A 21 9.17 -29.65 -32.82
N PRO A 22 10.39 -29.40 -32.27
CA PRO A 22 10.80 -29.58 -30.85
C PRO A 22 11.75 -28.47 -30.29
N LEU A 23 11.87 -28.22 -28.97
CA LEU A 23 12.57 -28.94 -27.89
C LEU A 23 14.07 -29.19 -28.15
N LEU A 24 14.96 -28.49 -27.39
CA LEU A 24 16.06 -29.04 -26.55
C LEU A 24 17.30 -28.11 -26.43
N ARG A 25 17.68 -27.84 -25.16
CA ARG A 25 19.05 -27.92 -24.55
C ARG A 25 20.20 -27.09 -25.14
N ALA A 26 21.23 -26.65 -24.41
CA ALA A 26 21.66 -26.75 -23.01
C ALA A 26 22.93 -25.88 -22.81
N CYS A 27 23.36 -25.79 -21.54
CA CYS A 27 24.71 -25.51 -21.02
C CYS A 27 25.19 -24.04 -21.08
N ALA A 28 26.04 -23.54 -20.17
CA ALA A 28 26.52 -23.84 -18.81
C ALA A 28 27.68 -22.83 -18.59
N LEU A 29 27.80 -22.18 -17.41
CA LEU A 29 29.01 -21.52 -16.81
C LEU A 29 28.48 -20.56 -15.72
N ALA A 30 28.55 -20.83 -14.42
CA ALA A 30 29.68 -20.96 -13.48
C ALA A 30 30.37 -19.64 -13.10
N LEU A 31 30.13 -19.17 -11.86
CA LEU A 31 31.04 -18.37 -11.02
C LEU A 31 30.49 -18.39 -9.58
N VAL A 32 30.93 -19.34 -8.73
CA VAL A 32 32.02 -19.24 -7.74
C VAL A 32 31.74 -18.20 -6.65
N ALA A 33 31.27 -18.70 -5.50
CA ALA A 33 31.22 -17.99 -4.23
C ALA A 33 32.40 -18.46 -3.34
N ILE A 34 33.10 -17.50 -2.77
CA ILE A 34 34.20 -17.67 -1.80
C ILE A 34 33.59 -17.54 -0.39
N PRO A 35 33.73 -18.53 0.50
CA PRO A 35 33.60 -18.29 1.94
C PRO A 35 34.98 -18.30 2.63
N ALA A 36 35.12 -17.36 3.55
CA ALA A 36 36.32 -17.12 4.34
C ALA A 36 36.64 -18.28 5.30
N ILE A 37 37.95 -18.49 5.43
CA ILE A 37 38.64 -19.50 6.21
C ILE A 37 38.65 -19.09 7.69
N GLY A 38 38.10 -19.96 8.56
CA GLY A 38 38.34 -19.97 10.00
C GLY A 38 39.01 -21.29 10.38
N PHE A 39 40.30 -21.22 10.69
CA PHE A 39 41.21 -22.35 10.93
C PHE A 39 41.27 -22.64 12.45
N LEU A 40 40.91 -23.84 12.91
CA LEU A 40 41.41 -24.41 14.17
C LEU A 40 41.52 -25.95 14.03
N PRO A 41 42.57 -26.58 14.58
CA PRO A 41 43.01 -27.89 14.15
C PRO A 41 42.37 -29.06 14.91
N SER A 42 42.27 -30.15 14.17
CA SER A 42 41.98 -31.54 14.51
C SER A 42 42.77 -32.12 15.68
N GLY A 43 42.11 -32.98 16.46
CA GLY A 43 42.75 -33.97 17.31
C GLY A 43 41.81 -35.14 17.63
N PHE A 44 42.16 -36.30 17.05
CA PHE A 44 41.81 -37.67 17.47
C PHE A 44 40.40 -38.23 17.21
N SER A 45 40.35 -39.17 16.26
CA SER A 45 39.44 -40.32 16.24
C SER A 45 40.27 -41.60 16.40
N GLN A 46 39.83 -42.54 17.25
CA GLN A 46 40.16 -43.96 17.07
C GLN A 46 39.13 -44.90 17.75
N ASP A 47 38.55 -45.77 16.91
CA ASP A 47 38.06 -47.16 17.11
C ASP A 47 36.99 -47.57 18.16
N ALA A 48 35.76 -47.84 17.63
CA ALA A 48 34.93 -49.09 17.63
C ALA A 48 34.79 -50.00 18.91
N PRO A 49 33.80 -50.95 19.03
CA PRO A 49 32.73 -51.39 18.11
C PRO A 49 31.31 -51.59 18.75
N ALA A 50 30.38 -52.07 17.93
CA ALA A 50 28.94 -52.29 18.14
C ALA A 50 28.51 -53.52 18.98
N ALA A 51 27.29 -53.48 19.56
CA ALA A 51 26.31 -54.58 19.68
C ALA A 51 24.93 -54.02 20.21
N PRO A 52 23.81 -54.78 20.24
CA PRO A 52 22.78 -54.76 19.19
C PRO A 52 21.36 -54.38 19.68
N ALA A 53 20.47 -54.20 18.70
CA ALA A 53 19.04 -53.92 18.85
C ALA A 53 18.24 -55.06 19.49
N THR A 54 17.20 -54.69 20.25
CA THR A 54 16.10 -55.58 20.67
C THR A 54 14.76 -55.11 20.11
N PRO A 55 13.82 -56.04 19.79
CA PRO A 55 12.71 -55.79 18.88
C PRO A 55 11.43 -55.29 19.58
N ALA A 56 10.58 -54.66 18.77
CA ALA A 56 9.25 -54.17 19.13
C ALA A 56 8.28 -55.29 19.51
N ALA A 57 7.36 -54.98 20.43
CA ALA A 57 6.16 -55.75 20.75
C ALA A 57 4.92 -54.82 20.78
N PRO A 58 3.70 -55.35 20.52
CA PRO A 58 2.65 -54.67 19.77
C PRO A 58 1.65 -53.88 20.63
N ALA A 59 1.01 -52.91 19.98
CA ALA A 59 -0.03 -52.04 20.54
C ALA A 59 -1.35 -52.79 20.86
N ALA A 60 -1.92 -52.46 22.01
CA ALA A 60 -3.33 -52.71 22.36
C ALA A 60 -4.15 -51.41 22.16
N PRO A 61 -5.45 -51.50 21.81
CA PRO A 61 -6.23 -50.36 21.31
C PRO A 61 -6.72 -49.44 22.45
N ALA A 62 -6.55 -48.13 22.27
CA ALA A 62 -7.07 -47.11 23.17
C ALA A 62 -8.51 -46.69 22.76
N ALA A 63 -9.37 -46.55 23.77
CA ALA A 63 -10.71 -45.96 23.69
C ALA A 63 -10.66 -44.47 23.29
N PRO A 64 -11.75 -43.88 22.73
CA PRO A 64 -11.68 -42.56 22.14
C PRO A 64 -11.65 -41.45 23.21
N ALA A 65 -10.62 -40.61 23.15
CA ALA A 65 -10.47 -39.40 23.93
C ALA A 65 -11.19 -38.24 23.23
N ALA A 66 -12.35 -37.82 23.74
CA ALA A 66 -12.95 -36.54 23.44
C ALA A 66 -12.46 -35.52 24.49
N ARG A 67 -11.34 -34.84 24.24
CA ARG A 67 -10.90 -33.69 25.07
C ARG A 67 -9.96 -32.67 24.43
N ASN A 68 -9.60 -32.79 23.14
CA ASN A 68 -8.56 -31.93 22.54
C ASN A 68 -9.05 -30.98 21.43
N THR A 69 -10.35 -30.76 21.27
CA THR A 69 -10.89 -29.96 20.14
C THR A 69 -11.13 -28.48 20.47
N ALA A 70 -11.19 -28.12 21.75
CA ALA A 70 -11.40 -26.73 22.19
C ALA A 70 -10.10 -25.90 22.22
N ASP A 71 -8.96 -26.52 22.52
CA ASP A 71 -7.65 -25.84 22.57
C ASP A 71 -7.17 -25.37 21.17
N ASP A 72 -7.55 -26.07 20.10
CA ASP A 72 -7.23 -25.66 18.72
C ASP A 72 -8.20 -24.59 18.17
N ALA A 73 -9.40 -24.45 18.75
CA ALA A 73 -10.28 -23.31 18.52
C ALA A 73 -9.70 -22.02 19.13
N MET A 74 -9.10 -22.16 20.32
CA MET A 74 -8.44 -21.08 21.06
C MET A 74 -7.23 -20.51 20.30
N LYS A 75 -6.40 -21.35 19.67
CA LYS A 75 -5.27 -20.86 18.85
C LYS A 75 -5.67 -19.94 17.71
N VAL A 76 -6.86 -20.15 17.12
CA VAL A 76 -7.37 -19.30 16.02
C VAL A 76 -8.08 -18.04 16.50
N LEU A 77 -8.48 -18.00 17.78
CA LEU A 77 -8.83 -16.77 18.47
C LEU A 77 -7.59 -15.99 18.96
N GLY A 78 -6.38 -16.50 18.72
CA GLY A 78 -5.11 -15.78 18.90
C GLY A 78 -4.36 -16.06 20.20
N THR A 79 -4.65 -17.13 20.94
CA THR A 79 -4.14 -17.35 22.32
C THR A 79 -2.85 -18.18 22.45
N GLY A 80 -2.04 -18.33 21.41
CA GLY A 80 -0.79 -19.12 21.46
C GLY A 80 0.48 -18.30 21.21
N ASN A 81 1.30 -18.11 22.26
CA ASN A 81 2.63 -17.49 22.25
C ASN A 81 2.71 -16.04 21.73
N PHE A 82 2.45 -15.10 22.64
CA PHE A 82 2.55 -13.66 22.41
C PHE A 82 4.00 -13.17 22.54
N GLU A 83 4.78 -13.27 21.47
CA GLU A 83 5.96 -12.42 21.30
C GLU A 83 5.51 -11.08 20.70
N SER A 84 5.37 -10.08 21.58
CA SER A 84 5.05 -8.68 21.28
C SER A 84 6.19 -8.01 20.50
N ASN A 85 6.06 -7.96 19.18
CA ASN A 85 6.97 -7.21 18.30
C ASN A 85 6.21 -6.36 17.26
N THR A 86 5.05 -5.79 17.61
CA THR A 86 4.16 -5.17 16.60
C THR A 86 4.47 -3.70 16.33
N LEU A 87 4.81 -2.90 17.34
CA LEU A 87 5.11 -1.48 17.11
C LEU A 87 6.44 -1.26 16.38
N LEU A 88 7.47 -2.00 16.78
CA LEU A 88 8.81 -1.91 16.19
C LEU A 88 8.88 -2.54 14.80
N GLN A 89 8.07 -3.56 14.50
CA GLN A 89 7.95 -4.07 13.13
C GLN A 89 7.27 -3.08 12.20
N ILE A 90 6.27 -2.32 12.65
CA ILE A 90 5.65 -1.25 11.82
C ILE A 90 6.66 -0.15 11.52
N ILE A 91 7.51 0.19 12.50
CA ILE A 91 8.61 1.14 12.33
C ILE A 91 9.64 0.53 11.35
N ASN A 92 10.20 -0.65 11.60
CA ASN A 92 11.14 -1.31 10.69
C ASN A 92 10.57 -1.52 9.27
N LYS A 93 9.26 -1.71 9.13
CA LYS A 93 8.54 -1.89 7.86
C LYS A 93 8.28 -0.59 7.10
N ALA A 94 8.25 0.55 7.78
CA ALA A 94 8.28 1.86 7.13
C ALA A 94 9.69 2.20 6.58
N PHE A 95 10.74 1.56 7.11
CA PHE A 95 12.14 1.76 6.73
C PHE A 95 12.72 0.68 5.81
N ASP A 96 11.96 -0.40 5.52
CA ASP A 96 12.38 -1.47 4.60
C ASP A 96 11.61 -1.38 3.27
N THR A 97 12.29 -0.87 2.24
CA THR A 97 11.78 -0.75 0.87
C THR A 97 11.51 -2.08 0.16
N ASN A 98 11.96 -3.21 0.73
CA ASN A 98 11.79 -4.55 0.14
C ASN A 98 10.93 -5.50 1.00
N SER A 99 10.38 -5.06 2.13
CA SER A 99 9.48 -5.90 2.92
C SER A 99 8.03 -5.74 2.47
N ASP A 100 7.57 -6.70 1.69
CA ASP A 100 6.17 -6.85 1.31
C ASP A 100 5.27 -6.88 2.55
N SER A 101 4.22 -6.03 2.60
CA SER A 101 2.84 -6.35 3.02
C SER A 101 1.93 -5.12 3.11
N ILE A 102 2.03 -4.19 2.16
CA ILE A 102 0.91 -3.31 1.83
C ILE A 102 0.65 -3.59 0.36
N ASN A 103 -0.38 -4.39 0.07
CA ASN A 103 -0.88 -4.52 -1.28
C ASN A 103 -2.03 -3.52 -1.43
N PRO A 104 -1.77 -2.29 -1.93
CA PRO A 104 -2.80 -1.26 -2.05
C PRO A 104 -3.91 -1.63 -3.04
N GLU A 105 -3.66 -2.61 -3.92
CA GLU A 105 -4.64 -3.11 -4.89
C GLU A 105 -5.70 -4.03 -4.26
N ASP A 106 -5.34 -4.82 -3.24
CA ASP A 106 -6.25 -5.81 -2.62
C ASP A 106 -6.90 -5.32 -1.33
N GLY A 107 -6.47 -4.19 -0.77
CA GLY A 107 -7.08 -3.67 0.44
C GLY A 107 -6.89 -4.58 1.66
N THR A 108 -5.78 -5.32 1.78
CA THR A 108 -5.50 -6.21 2.93
C THR A 108 -4.12 -5.99 3.59
N ILE A 109 -4.02 -6.29 4.89
CA ILE A 109 -2.78 -6.32 5.70
C ILE A 109 -2.61 -7.74 6.26
N GLN A 110 -1.40 -8.30 6.18
CA GLN A 110 -1.04 -9.50 6.93
C GLN A 110 -0.53 -9.13 8.33
N TRP A 111 -1.24 -9.55 9.38
CA TRP A 111 -0.87 -9.35 10.78
C TRP A 111 -0.89 -10.70 11.51
N LYS A 112 0.25 -11.08 12.11
CA LYS A 112 0.44 -12.33 12.85
C LYS A 112 -0.01 -13.60 12.09
N GLY A 113 0.26 -13.67 10.79
CA GLY A 113 -0.11 -14.81 9.95
C GLY A 113 -1.56 -14.81 9.45
N HIS A 114 -2.35 -13.78 9.75
CA HIS A 114 -3.72 -13.62 9.28
C HIS A 114 -3.86 -12.45 8.31
N THR A 115 -4.65 -12.63 7.25
CA THR A 115 -4.96 -11.59 6.25
C THR A 115 -6.21 -10.82 6.68
N TRP A 116 -6.06 -9.51 6.87
CA TRP A 116 -7.11 -8.61 7.35
C TRP A 116 -7.47 -7.57 6.29
N ASN A 117 -8.73 -7.16 6.22
CA ASN A 117 -9.14 -6.06 5.34
C ASN A 117 -8.72 -4.69 5.93
N LEU A 118 -8.06 -3.86 5.12
CA LEU A 118 -7.58 -2.50 5.43
C LEU A 118 -8.70 -1.59 5.95
N GLY A 119 -9.93 -1.74 5.45
CA GLY A 119 -11.11 -1.00 5.91
C GLY A 119 -11.47 -1.34 7.36
N GLN A 120 -11.41 -2.62 7.73
CA GLN A 120 -11.69 -3.08 9.10
C GLN A 120 -10.64 -2.57 10.09
N PHE A 121 -9.38 -2.48 9.67
CA PHE A 121 -8.29 -1.98 10.51
C PHE A 121 -8.39 -0.46 10.76
N ARG A 122 -8.81 0.33 9.76
CA ARG A 122 -9.07 1.78 9.95
C ARG A 122 -10.25 2.01 10.90
N VAL A 123 -11.34 1.27 10.71
CA VAL A 123 -12.52 1.34 11.60
C VAL A 123 -12.14 0.92 13.02
N PHE A 124 -11.33 -0.13 13.17
CA PHE A 124 -10.81 -0.56 14.47
C PHE A 124 -10.01 0.55 15.16
N ARG A 125 -9.04 1.16 14.48
CA ARG A 125 -8.23 2.25 15.05
C ARG A 125 -9.08 3.43 15.50
N ALA A 126 -10.06 3.84 14.70
CA ALA A 126 -10.97 4.92 15.05
C ALA A 126 -11.83 4.58 16.29
N ARG A 127 -12.31 3.34 16.39
CA ARG A 127 -13.05 2.85 17.58
C ARG A 127 -12.16 2.77 18.81
N PHE A 128 -10.93 2.30 18.66
CA PHE A 128 -9.96 2.21 19.75
C PHE A 128 -9.57 3.59 20.29
N GLU A 129 -9.27 4.54 19.39
CA GLU A 129 -9.00 5.93 19.80
C GLU A 129 -10.21 6.56 20.50
N ARG A 130 -11.41 6.36 19.96
CA ARG A 130 -12.66 6.81 20.60
C ARG A 130 -12.84 6.19 21.99
N TYR A 131 -12.56 4.90 22.14
CA TYR A 131 -12.63 4.18 23.40
C TYR A 131 -11.65 4.75 24.45
N LEU A 132 -10.41 5.05 24.05
CA LEU A 132 -9.44 5.69 24.93
C LEU A 132 -9.82 7.13 25.30
N ALA A 133 -10.53 7.83 24.41
CA ALA A 133 -10.99 9.21 24.62
C ALA A 133 -12.33 9.32 25.37
N LEU A 134 -13.07 8.21 25.55
CA LEU A 134 -14.40 8.23 26.14
C LEU A 134 -14.34 8.68 27.62
N PRO A 135 -15.20 9.61 28.06
CA PRO A 135 -15.31 9.93 29.48
C PRO A 135 -15.86 8.74 30.26
N THR A 136 -15.64 8.74 31.58
CA THR A 136 -16.32 7.82 32.50
C THR A 136 -17.81 8.07 32.42
N SER A 137 -18.57 7.09 31.92
CA SER A 137 -20.02 7.10 32.01
C SER A 137 -20.43 6.86 33.48
N THR A 138 -21.22 7.77 34.04
CA THR A 138 -21.73 7.69 35.41
C THR A 138 -22.70 6.50 35.59
N ASP A 139 -23.32 6.06 34.50
CA ASP A 139 -24.42 5.10 34.51
C ASP A 139 -24.01 3.68 34.10
N SER A 140 -22.75 3.48 33.67
CA SER A 140 -22.23 2.18 33.23
C SER A 140 -22.34 1.12 34.32
N ASP A 141 -22.11 1.48 35.59
CA ASP A 141 -22.18 0.55 36.71
C ASP A 141 -23.62 0.10 36.98
N ILE A 142 -24.61 0.99 36.79
CA ILE A 142 -26.04 0.67 36.93
C ILE A 142 -26.46 -0.28 35.80
N TYR A 143 -26.11 0.03 34.56
CA TYR A 143 -26.37 -0.82 33.41
C TYR A 143 -25.85 -2.26 33.63
N ARG A 144 -24.60 -2.39 34.10
CA ARG A 144 -24.00 -3.70 34.40
C ARG A 144 -24.71 -4.45 35.51
N ALA A 145 -25.13 -3.75 36.57
CA ALA A 145 -25.90 -4.36 37.64
C ALA A 145 -27.20 -4.98 37.09
N ILE A 146 -27.87 -4.29 36.16
CA ILE A 146 -29.06 -4.79 35.48
C ILE A 146 -28.72 -6.02 34.62
N VAL A 147 -27.67 -5.98 33.80
CA VAL A 147 -27.26 -7.12 32.94
C VAL A 147 -26.87 -8.35 33.78
N ASN A 148 -26.16 -8.15 34.89
CA ASN A 148 -25.80 -9.21 35.83
C ASN A 148 -27.02 -9.78 36.54
N GLU A 149 -27.98 -8.92 36.92
CA GLU A 149 -29.27 -9.35 37.49
C GLU A 149 -30.07 -10.19 36.49
N VAL A 150 -30.11 -9.78 35.22
CA VAL A 150 -30.73 -10.57 34.13
C VAL A 150 -30.08 -11.94 34.02
N LEU A 151 -28.75 -12.02 33.96
CA LEU A 151 -28.03 -13.29 33.91
C LEU A 151 -28.30 -14.16 35.15
N ALA A 152 -28.33 -13.56 36.33
CA ALA A 152 -28.63 -14.26 37.58
C ALA A 152 -30.05 -14.83 37.59
N LEU A 153 -31.06 -14.04 37.20
CA LEU A 153 -32.45 -14.50 37.09
C LEU A 153 -32.58 -15.67 36.10
N LEU A 154 -31.92 -15.58 34.95
CA LEU A 154 -31.94 -16.64 33.92
C LEU A 154 -31.22 -17.92 34.34
N SER A 155 -30.25 -17.83 35.26
CA SER A 155 -29.54 -19.00 35.80
C SER A 155 -30.41 -19.88 36.71
N THR A 156 -31.41 -19.29 37.39
CA THR A 156 -32.30 -19.98 38.36
C THR A 156 -33.42 -20.81 37.73
N ARG A 157 -33.17 -21.40 36.56
CA ARG A 157 -34.16 -21.99 35.65
C ARG A 157 -35.05 -23.10 36.24
N SER A 158 -34.63 -23.79 37.29
CA SER A 158 -35.31 -25.00 37.81
C SER A 158 -36.15 -24.81 39.07
N GLY A 159 -36.36 -23.57 39.53
CA GLY A 159 -37.15 -23.28 40.74
C GLY A 159 -38.64 -23.08 40.48
N ASN A 160 -39.48 -23.15 41.53
CA ASN A 160 -40.93 -22.88 41.46
C ASN A 160 -41.26 -21.48 40.90
N ASN A 161 -40.31 -20.53 40.93
CA ASN A 161 -40.46 -19.16 40.46
C ASN A 161 -39.82 -18.92 39.06
N ALA A 162 -39.48 -19.98 38.32
CA ALA A 162 -38.72 -19.85 37.07
C ALA A 162 -39.44 -19.00 36.00
N GLN A 163 -40.76 -19.14 35.85
CA GLN A 163 -41.54 -18.35 34.90
C GLN A 163 -41.51 -16.86 35.26
N ASP A 164 -41.74 -16.52 36.53
CA ASP A 164 -41.71 -15.14 37.03
C ASP A 164 -40.33 -14.51 36.87
N ASN A 165 -39.26 -15.28 37.14
CA ASN A 165 -37.88 -14.82 36.98
C ASN A 165 -37.56 -14.48 35.52
N ILE A 166 -38.09 -15.26 34.58
CA ILE A 166 -37.87 -15.04 33.14
C ILE A 166 -38.64 -13.82 32.65
N THR A 167 -39.87 -13.63 33.11
CA THR A 167 -40.64 -12.40 32.79
C THR A 167 -39.96 -11.17 33.36
N LYS A 168 -39.44 -11.23 34.60
CA LYS A 168 -38.65 -10.14 35.20
C LYS A 168 -37.37 -9.87 34.42
N ALA A 169 -36.63 -10.91 34.05
CA ALA A 169 -35.41 -10.79 33.24
C ALA A 169 -35.72 -10.12 31.88
N TRP A 170 -36.83 -10.48 31.25
CA TRP A 170 -37.26 -9.85 29.99
C TRP A 170 -37.63 -8.38 30.17
N GLN A 171 -38.32 -8.00 31.25
CA GLN A 171 -38.62 -6.60 31.55
C GLN A 171 -37.35 -5.78 31.80
N LEU A 172 -36.37 -6.35 32.51
CA LEU A 172 -35.08 -5.71 32.77
C LEU A 172 -34.28 -5.46 31.49
N LEU A 173 -34.48 -6.23 30.40
CA LEU A 173 -33.83 -5.96 29.11
C LEU A 173 -34.26 -4.63 28.50
N TYR A 174 -35.52 -4.22 28.67
CA TYR A 174 -35.97 -2.90 28.21
C TYR A 174 -35.30 -1.78 28.99
N ARG A 175 -35.16 -1.96 30.31
CA ARG A 175 -34.43 -1.01 31.16
C ARG A 175 -32.95 -0.97 30.79
N ALA A 176 -32.34 -2.11 30.49
CA ALA A 176 -30.95 -2.18 30.03
C ALA A 176 -30.75 -1.44 28.69
N ALA A 177 -31.74 -1.48 27.81
CA ALA A 177 -31.69 -0.80 26.50
C ALA A 177 -31.79 0.73 26.57
N GLU A 178 -32.16 1.31 27.72
CA GLU A 178 -32.17 2.77 27.92
C GLU A 178 -30.75 3.35 28.02
N TYR A 179 -29.74 2.51 28.28
CA TYR A 179 -28.35 2.93 28.44
C TYR A 179 -27.58 2.85 27.12
N ASP A 180 -26.79 3.88 26.82
CA ASP A 180 -26.00 3.98 25.58
C ASP A 180 -25.01 2.82 25.39
N ASP A 181 -24.43 2.31 26.49
CA ASP A 181 -23.50 1.18 26.49
C ASP A 181 -24.11 -0.11 25.91
N ASP A 182 -25.43 -0.26 26.01
CA ASP A 182 -26.15 -1.43 25.50
C ASP A 182 -26.16 -1.50 23.98
N GLY A 183 -26.14 -0.34 23.31
CA GLY A 183 -26.23 -0.25 21.85
C GLY A 183 -27.46 -0.98 21.27
N SER A 184 -28.59 -0.97 22.00
CA SER A 184 -29.85 -1.64 21.65
C SER A 184 -29.78 -3.17 21.52
N ALA A 185 -28.73 -3.80 22.07
CA ALA A 185 -28.58 -5.25 22.03
C ALA A 185 -29.61 -5.94 22.93
N SER A 186 -29.88 -5.40 24.13
CA SER A 186 -30.91 -5.93 25.02
C SER A 186 -32.32 -5.79 24.43
N LEU A 187 -32.61 -4.67 23.75
CA LEU A 187 -33.88 -4.48 23.02
C LEU A 187 -34.03 -5.51 21.90
N THR A 188 -32.95 -5.80 21.17
CA THR A 188 -32.96 -6.82 20.12
C THR A 188 -33.32 -8.18 20.72
N VAL A 189 -32.69 -8.58 21.82
CA VAL A 189 -33.02 -9.84 22.51
C VAL A 189 -34.46 -9.83 23.01
N ALA A 190 -34.91 -8.74 23.65
CA ALA A 190 -36.27 -8.62 24.18
C ALA A 190 -37.35 -8.77 23.10
N ASN A 191 -37.13 -8.17 21.92
CA ASN A 191 -38.04 -8.29 20.78
C ASN A 191 -38.07 -9.70 20.19
N GLN A 192 -36.93 -10.41 20.14
CA GLN A 192 -36.92 -11.81 19.69
C GLN A 192 -37.64 -12.73 20.68
N VAL A 193 -37.49 -12.48 21.98
CA VAL A 193 -38.23 -13.20 23.03
C VAL A 193 -39.73 -12.94 22.89
N PHE A 194 -40.14 -11.68 22.74
CA PHE A 194 -41.54 -11.31 22.55
C PHE A 194 -42.14 -11.97 21.30
N ASN A 195 -41.44 -11.94 20.16
CA ASN A 195 -41.89 -12.58 18.94
C ASN A 195 -42.07 -14.09 19.11
N ALA A 196 -41.16 -14.75 19.82
CA ALA A 196 -41.24 -16.18 20.05
C ALA A 196 -42.37 -16.55 21.03
N TRP A 197 -42.65 -15.71 22.04
CA TRP A 197 -43.85 -15.87 22.89
C TRP A 197 -45.15 -15.63 22.13
N ARG A 198 -45.25 -14.56 21.32
CA ARG A 198 -46.42 -14.29 20.48
C ARG A 198 -46.73 -15.49 19.58
N ILE A 199 -45.73 -16.05 18.93
CA ILE A 199 -45.91 -17.21 18.03
C ILE A 199 -46.31 -18.46 18.81
N ARG A 200 -45.82 -18.62 20.04
CA ARG A 200 -46.27 -19.70 20.93
C ARG A 200 -47.73 -19.52 21.36
N ASP A 201 -48.13 -18.31 21.74
CA ASP A 201 -49.51 -18.03 22.13
C ASP A 201 -50.46 -18.20 20.95
N GLU A 202 -50.04 -17.77 19.75
CA GLU A 202 -50.74 -18.04 18.49
C GLU A 202 -50.88 -19.55 18.26
N LYS A 203 -49.82 -20.33 18.47
CA LYS A 203 -49.86 -21.80 18.37
C LYS A 203 -50.86 -22.42 19.34
N GLU A 204 -50.87 -21.97 20.60
CA GLU A 204 -51.80 -22.46 21.61
C GLU A 204 -53.26 -22.10 21.26
N ALA A 205 -53.50 -20.89 20.74
CA ALA A 205 -54.80 -20.47 20.22
C ALA A 205 -55.21 -21.28 18.97
N PHE A 206 -54.29 -21.52 18.04
CA PHE A 206 -54.52 -22.34 16.86
C PHE A 206 -54.88 -23.77 17.23
N ARG A 207 -54.29 -24.35 18.29
CA ARG A 207 -54.66 -25.68 18.77
C ARG A 207 -56.14 -25.76 19.17
N ILE A 208 -56.69 -24.71 19.77
CA ILE A 208 -58.13 -24.63 20.09
C ILE A 208 -58.96 -24.60 18.80
N THR A 209 -58.54 -23.81 17.81
CA THR A 209 -59.22 -23.76 16.50
C THR A 209 -59.14 -25.07 15.73
N GLN A 210 -58.01 -25.79 15.81
CA GLN A 210 -57.81 -27.10 15.20
C GLN A 210 -58.75 -28.15 15.83
N VAL A 211 -58.90 -28.14 17.16
CA VAL A 211 -59.86 -29.04 17.85
C VAL A 211 -61.28 -28.82 17.34
N GLU A 212 -61.66 -27.56 17.09
CA GLU A 212 -62.98 -27.23 16.54
C GLU A 212 -63.11 -27.64 15.07
N LEU A 213 -62.11 -27.37 14.23
CA LEU A 213 -62.09 -27.83 12.83
C LEU A 213 -62.10 -29.37 12.73
N ASP A 214 -61.42 -30.06 13.65
CA ASP A 214 -61.43 -31.51 13.74
C ASP A 214 -62.79 -32.06 14.16
N ARG A 215 -63.49 -31.37 15.06
CA ARG A 215 -64.87 -31.68 15.42
C ARG A 215 -65.80 -31.52 14.21
N MET A 216 -65.68 -30.41 13.47
CA MET A 216 -66.43 -30.18 12.23
C MET A 216 -66.12 -31.26 11.19
N ARG A 217 -64.85 -31.61 10.98
CA ARG A 217 -64.43 -32.69 10.07
C ARG A 217 -65.05 -34.03 10.45
N ARG A 218 -65.09 -34.37 11.74
CA ARG A 218 -65.71 -35.63 12.23
C ARG A 218 -67.20 -35.65 11.96
N GLN A 219 -67.90 -34.53 12.20
CA GLN A 219 -69.32 -34.41 11.90
C GLN A 219 -69.60 -34.54 10.40
N GLN A 220 -68.87 -33.79 9.56
CA GLN A 220 -69.00 -33.84 8.11
C GLN A 220 -68.67 -35.22 7.54
N ARG A 221 -67.65 -35.91 8.08
CA ARG A 221 -67.35 -37.31 7.73
C ARG A 221 -68.52 -38.23 8.06
N GLY A 222 -69.13 -38.06 9.23
CA GLY A 222 -70.35 -38.79 9.61
C GLY A 222 -71.50 -38.55 8.64
N ASP A 223 -71.73 -37.29 8.25
CA ASP A 223 -72.81 -36.91 7.33
C ASP A 223 -72.59 -37.43 5.88
N VAL A 224 -71.33 -37.48 5.44
CA VAL A 224 -70.95 -38.06 4.14
C VAL A 224 -71.11 -39.58 4.14
N VAL A 225 -70.66 -40.27 5.20
CA VAL A 225 -70.83 -41.73 5.34
C VAL A 225 -72.31 -42.09 5.42
N TYR A 226 -73.06 -41.43 6.30
CA TYR A 226 -74.51 -41.63 6.42
C TYR A 226 -75.25 -41.32 5.11
N GLY A 227 -74.88 -40.24 4.43
CA GLY A 227 -75.41 -39.90 3.11
C GLY A 227 -75.08 -40.94 2.03
N GLY A 228 -73.88 -41.51 2.08
CA GLY A 228 -73.43 -42.56 1.17
C GLY A 228 -74.16 -43.88 1.39
N ASP A 229 -74.28 -44.31 2.65
CA ASP A 229 -74.99 -45.54 3.03
C ASP A 229 -76.47 -45.46 2.70
N THR A 230 -77.11 -44.30 2.96
CA THR A 230 -78.51 -44.07 2.60
C THR A 230 -78.70 -44.04 1.09
N LEU A 231 -77.83 -43.37 0.33
CA LEU A 231 -77.86 -43.36 -1.13
C LEU A 231 -77.66 -44.78 -1.70
N ALA A 232 -76.70 -45.54 -1.18
CA ALA A 232 -76.41 -46.92 -1.57
C ALA A 232 -77.58 -47.87 -1.25
N ARG A 233 -78.25 -47.68 -0.11
CA ARG A 233 -79.47 -48.43 0.25
C ARG A 233 -80.61 -48.11 -0.71
N VAL A 234 -80.87 -46.83 -0.99
CA VAL A 234 -81.94 -46.39 -1.90
C VAL A 234 -81.68 -46.84 -3.34
N THR A 235 -80.44 -46.74 -3.83
CA THR A 235 -80.08 -47.28 -5.16
C THR A 235 -80.13 -48.81 -5.17
N GLY A 236 -79.69 -49.50 -4.12
CA GLY A 236 -79.77 -50.95 -3.99
C GLY A 236 -81.21 -51.49 -3.90
N GLU A 237 -82.13 -50.75 -3.27
CA GLU A 237 -83.58 -51.03 -3.27
C GLU A 237 -84.19 -50.80 -4.66
N ARG A 238 -83.79 -49.72 -5.35
CA ARG A 238 -84.24 -49.42 -6.71
C ARG A 238 -83.76 -50.46 -7.72
N VAL A 239 -82.55 -50.98 -7.56
CA VAL A 239 -81.97 -52.05 -8.39
C VAL A 239 -82.60 -53.40 -8.07
N ARG A 240 -82.96 -53.70 -6.80
CA ARG A 240 -83.71 -54.92 -6.44
C ARG A 240 -85.15 -54.91 -6.94
N GLY A 241 -85.75 -53.75 -7.16
CA GLY A 241 -87.09 -53.58 -7.73
C GLY A 241 -87.13 -53.46 -9.27
N ALA A 242 -85.99 -53.54 -9.96
CA ALA A 242 -85.93 -53.35 -11.41
C ALA A 242 -86.10 -54.67 -12.17
N THR A 243 -87.15 -54.77 -12.98
CA THR A 243 -87.27 -55.77 -14.06
C THR A 243 -86.26 -55.46 -15.19
N PRO A 244 -85.68 -56.46 -15.86
CA PRO A 244 -84.70 -56.23 -16.92
C PRO A 244 -85.40 -55.61 -18.14
N GLY A 245 -85.11 -54.35 -18.45
CA GLY A 245 -85.63 -53.70 -19.66
C GLY A 245 -85.63 -52.18 -19.69
N ASP A 246 -85.50 -51.49 -18.55
CA ASP A 246 -85.59 -50.02 -18.54
C ASP A 246 -84.23 -49.35 -18.26
N SER A 247 -83.78 -48.55 -19.23
CA SER A 247 -82.55 -47.76 -19.14
C SER A 247 -82.80 -46.50 -18.30
N PRO A 248 -81.91 -46.13 -17.37
CA PRO A 248 -82.07 -44.89 -16.61
C PRO A 248 -81.66 -43.69 -17.47
N SER A 249 -82.60 -42.78 -17.75
CA SER A 249 -82.28 -41.47 -18.32
C SER A 249 -81.86 -40.50 -17.21
N VAL A 250 -80.60 -40.09 -17.24
CA VAL A 250 -80.08 -39.01 -16.39
C VAL A 250 -80.36 -37.69 -17.09
N ASN A 251 -81.29 -36.90 -16.59
CA ASN A 251 -81.50 -35.53 -17.05
C ASN A 251 -80.56 -34.59 -16.28
N VAL A 252 -79.49 -34.13 -16.93
CA VAL A 252 -78.63 -33.06 -16.44
C VAL A 252 -79.17 -31.75 -17.00
N ASN A 253 -79.85 -30.97 -16.17
CA ASN A 253 -80.23 -29.60 -16.54
C ASN A 253 -79.21 -28.62 -15.94
N THR A 254 -78.29 -28.19 -16.79
CA THR A 254 -77.42 -27.02 -16.63
C THR A 254 -78.24 -25.78 -16.98
N GLY A 255 -78.32 -24.80 -16.08
CA GLY A 255 -79.12 -23.59 -16.28
C GLY A 255 -78.42 -22.34 -15.75
N ASP A 256 -77.91 -21.56 -16.69
CA ASP A 256 -77.30 -20.25 -16.56
C ASP A 256 -78.32 -19.12 -16.29
N ASN A 257 -77.80 -18.00 -15.77
CA ASN A 257 -78.26 -16.61 -15.91
C ASN A 257 -79.41 -16.01 -15.07
N ASN A 258 -78.98 -15.12 -14.16
CA ASN A 258 -79.15 -13.65 -14.20
C ASN A 258 -80.56 -13.00 -14.18
N LYS A 259 -80.66 -12.03 -13.25
CA LYS A 259 -81.36 -10.73 -13.31
C LYS A 259 -82.86 -10.66 -12.92
N GLY A 260 -83.15 -9.75 -11.98
CA GLY A 260 -84.39 -8.96 -12.04
C GLY A 260 -85.25 -8.88 -10.77
N THR A 261 -84.89 -7.95 -9.87
CA THR A 261 -85.77 -6.94 -9.25
C THR A 261 -87.19 -7.32 -8.79
N ASN A 262 -87.32 -7.39 -7.46
CA ASN A 262 -88.16 -6.53 -6.60
C ASN A 262 -89.65 -6.29 -6.98
N LYS A 263 -90.56 -6.87 -6.18
CA LYS A 263 -91.47 -6.12 -5.27
C LYS A 263 -92.47 -7.08 -4.62
N GLY A 264 -92.46 -7.10 -3.29
CA GLY A 264 -93.61 -7.56 -2.51
C GLY A 264 -94.66 -6.45 -2.38
N LYS A 265 -95.94 -6.82 -2.42
CA LYS A 265 -96.88 -6.68 -1.28
C LYS A 265 -98.21 -7.37 -1.64
N GLY A 266 -98.57 -8.40 -0.87
CA GLY A 266 -99.84 -9.10 -1.01
C GLY A 266 -99.93 -10.24 -0.01
N LYS A 267 -100.77 -10.05 1.01
CA LYS A 267 -101.03 -10.95 2.13
C LYS A 267 -102.14 -11.91 1.69
N THR A 268 -101.97 -13.23 1.88
CA THR A 268 -102.90 -14.15 2.57
C THR A 268 -102.56 -15.62 2.27
N SER A 269 -102.51 -16.38 3.38
CA SER A 269 -102.71 -17.82 3.54
C SER A 269 -102.97 -18.66 2.30
N ASP A 270 -102.09 -19.64 2.06
CA ASP A 270 -102.51 -21.02 1.84
C ASP A 270 -101.36 -21.98 2.16
N THR A 271 -101.73 -23.07 2.83
CA THR A 271 -100.89 -24.17 3.33
C THR A 271 -100.13 -24.86 2.20
N PRO A 272 -98.81 -25.07 2.29
CA PRO A 272 -98.13 -26.10 1.51
C PRO A 272 -97.69 -27.26 2.41
N LYS A 273 -97.96 -28.47 1.89
CA LYS A 273 -97.42 -29.76 2.33
C LYS A 273 -95.95 -29.65 2.70
N GLN A 274 -95.60 -30.27 3.83
CA GLN A 274 -94.22 -30.69 4.13
C GLN A 274 -93.76 -31.67 3.05
N ASP A 275 -93.20 -31.15 1.97
CA ASP A 275 -92.26 -31.90 1.16
C ASP A 275 -91.00 -32.07 1.99
N ALA A 276 -90.71 -33.32 2.36
CA ALA A 276 -89.45 -33.69 2.98
C ALA A 276 -88.29 -33.15 2.11
N PRO A 277 -87.27 -32.46 2.67
CA PRO A 277 -86.09 -32.13 1.90
C PRO A 277 -85.43 -33.46 1.51
N SER A 278 -85.26 -33.67 0.20
CA SER A 278 -84.44 -34.71 -0.40
C SER A 278 -82.97 -34.53 0.05
N ALA A 279 -82.67 -34.97 1.27
CA ALA A 279 -81.33 -34.94 1.86
C ALA A 279 -80.46 -36.12 1.39
N ALA A 280 -80.98 -36.98 0.50
CA ALA A 280 -80.37 -38.25 0.09
C ALA A 280 -80.20 -38.39 -1.44
N GLY A 281 -80.12 -37.27 -2.17
CA GLY A 281 -79.78 -37.25 -3.60
C GLY A 281 -78.26 -37.17 -3.86
N PRO A 282 -77.76 -37.67 -5.01
CA PRO A 282 -76.33 -37.65 -5.35
C PRO A 282 -75.71 -36.24 -5.38
N VAL A 283 -76.50 -35.22 -5.73
CA VAL A 283 -76.08 -33.81 -5.72
C VAL A 283 -75.81 -33.30 -4.30
N GLY A 284 -76.67 -33.64 -3.33
CA GLY A 284 -76.48 -33.26 -1.92
C GLY A 284 -75.27 -33.92 -1.28
N LEU A 285 -74.98 -35.17 -1.66
CA LEU A 285 -73.75 -35.88 -1.27
C LEU A 285 -72.50 -35.20 -1.84
N GLY A 286 -72.55 -34.74 -3.10
CA GLY A 286 -71.46 -33.98 -3.73
C GLY A 286 -71.12 -32.68 -3.00
N PHE A 287 -72.12 -31.93 -2.53
CA PHE A 287 -71.88 -30.72 -1.72
C PHE A 287 -71.24 -31.05 -0.36
N ARG A 288 -71.72 -32.07 0.37
CA ARG A 288 -71.11 -32.49 1.64
C ARG A 288 -69.67 -32.97 1.48
N MET A 289 -69.37 -33.67 0.38
CA MET A 289 -68.01 -34.10 0.06
C MET A 289 -67.10 -32.90 -0.28
N ARG A 290 -67.64 -31.89 -0.96
CA ARG A 290 -66.93 -30.62 -1.22
C ARG A 290 -66.65 -29.86 0.08
N ASP A 291 -67.64 -29.74 0.96
CA ASP A 291 -67.47 -29.08 2.26
C ASP A 291 -66.42 -29.78 3.13
N LEU A 292 -66.40 -31.12 3.11
CA LEU A 292 -65.39 -31.94 3.79
C LEU A 292 -63.99 -31.74 3.20
N THR A 293 -63.86 -31.71 1.86
CA THR A 293 -62.55 -31.46 1.25
C THR A 293 -62.06 -30.04 1.51
N GLU A 294 -62.95 -29.05 1.59
CA GLU A 294 -62.60 -27.69 1.98
C GLU A 294 -62.14 -27.60 3.45
N THR A 295 -62.81 -28.29 4.39
CA THR A 295 -62.35 -28.31 5.80
C THR A 295 -61.04 -29.07 5.97
N GLU A 296 -60.84 -30.19 5.27
CA GLU A 296 -59.56 -30.91 5.25
C GLU A 296 -58.44 -30.08 4.65
N ALA A 297 -58.71 -29.30 3.59
CA ALA A 297 -57.75 -28.37 3.01
C ALA A 297 -57.40 -27.23 3.99
N LYS A 298 -58.38 -26.70 4.73
CA LYS A 298 -58.17 -25.68 5.77
C LYS A 298 -57.36 -26.19 6.95
N ILE A 299 -57.60 -27.43 7.39
CA ILE A 299 -56.80 -28.07 8.46
C ILE A 299 -55.35 -28.21 7.99
N LYS A 300 -55.12 -28.78 6.80
CA LYS A 300 -53.77 -28.97 6.27
C LYS A 300 -53.03 -27.64 6.02
N SER A 301 -53.72 -26.62 5.52
CA SER A 301 -53.09 -25.30 5.30
C SER A 301 -52.78 -24.59 6.62
N ALA A 302 -53.62 -24.74 7.65
CA ALA A 302 -53.37 -24.22 8.99
C ALA A 302 -52.22 -24.96 9.71
N GLU A 303 -52.15 -26.29 9.59
CA GLU A 303 -51.02 -27.08 10.11
C GLU A 303 -49.71 -26.69 9.42
N ALA A 304 -49.74 -26.48 8.09
CA ALA A 304 -48.57 -26.04 7.34
C ALA A 304 -48.11 -24.62 7.75
N SER A 305 -49.04 -23.68 7.95
CA SER A 305 -48.70 -22.32 8.38
C SER A 305 -48.14 -22.28 9.81
N GLU A 306 -48.65 -23.13 10.71
CA GLU A 306 -48.14 -23.28 12.08
C GLU A 306 -46.68 -23.76 12.11
N LEU A 307 -46.36 -24.82 11.34
CA LEU A 307 -45.00 -25.35 11.27
C LEU A 307 -44.02 -24.34 10.67
N LEU A 308 -44.44 -23.60 9.62
CA LEU A 308 -43.62 -22.60 8.97
C LEU A 308 -43.34 -21.40 9.88
N THR A 309 -44.36 -20.87 10.57
CA THR A 309 -44.21 -19.72 11.48
C THR A 309 -43.34 -20.06 12.69
N GLY A 310 -43.50 -21.26 13.26
CA GLY A 310 -42.65 -21.75 14.36
C GLY A 310 -41.18 -21.95 13.94
N ALA A 311 -40.94 -22.54 12.77
CA ALA A 311 -39.59 -22.71 12.22
C ALA A 311 -38.93 -21.36 11.92
N GLN A 312 -39.68 -20.41 11.34
CA GLN A 312 -39.19 -19.07 11.05
C GLN A 312 -38.79 -18.32 12.33
N ALA A 313 -39.58 -18.39 13.40
CA ALA A 313 -39.27 -17.78 14.70
C ALA A 313 -37.94 -18.31 15.27
N LYS A 314 -37.75 -19.63 15.18
CA LYS A 314 -36.52 -20.31 15.61
C LYS A 314 -35.31 -19.79 14.84
N LEU A 315 -35.39 -19.73 13.51
CA LEU A 315 -34.31 -19.25 12.66
C LEU A 315 -33.99 -17.78 12.93
N GLN A 316 -34.99 -16.91 13.07
CA GLN A 316 -34.79 -15.49 13.40
C GLN A 316 -34.07 -15.31 14.74
N PHE A 317 -34.42 -16.10 15.75
CA PHE A 317 -33.75 -16.06 17.05
C PHE A 317 -32.30 -16.56 16.94
N GLN A 318 -32.05 -17.67 16.22
CA GLN A 318 -30.70 -18.18 15.97
C GLN A 318 -29.83 -17.13 15.26
N THR A 319 -30.35 -16.45 14.23
CA THR A 319 -29.64 -15.36 13.54
C THR A 319 -29.24 -14.24 14.49
N ALA A 320 -30.15 -13.82 15.37
CA ALA A 320 -29.85 -12.78 16.37
C ALA A 320 -28.72 -13.21 17.31
N LEU A 321 -28.71 -14.49 17.73
CA LEU A 321 -27.67 -15.04 18.60
C LEU A 321 -26.30 -15.06 17.90
N VAL A 322 -26.25 -15.51 16.64
CA VAL A 322 -25.02 -15.48 15.83
C VAL A 322 -24.51 -14.05 15.64
N ASN A 323 -25.39 -13.11 15.33
CA ASN A 323 -25.01 -11.71 15.15
C ASN A 323 -24.42 -11.10 16.44
N LEU A 324 -25.00 -11.38 17.60
CA LEU A 324 -24.47 -10.90 18.89
C LEU A 324 -23.08 -11.48 19.17
N PHE A 325 -22.85 -12.75 18.83
CA PHE A 325 -21.54 -13.38 18.94
C PHE A 325 -20.51 -12.73 18.00
N LEU A 326 -20.84 -12.56 16.72
CA LEU A 326 -19.95 -11.93 15.73
C LEU A 326 -19.66 -10.45 16.05
N GLN A 327 -20.60 -9.75 16.67
CA GLN A 327 -20.42 -8.39 17.18
C GLN A 327 -19.60 -8.32 18.48
N ARG A 328 -19.13 -9.45 19.01
CA ARG A 328 -18.38 -9.56 20.28
C ARG A 328 -19.18 -9.09 21.51
N ARG A 329 -20.52 -9.15 21.42
CA ARG A 329 -21.45 -8.89 22.53
C ARG A 329 -21.75 -10.20 23.27
N PHE A 330 -20.72 -10.77 23.87
CA PHE A 330 -20.77 -12.10 24.47
C PHE A 330 -21.79 -12.21 25.61
N GLN A 331 -21.96 -11.18 26.44
CA GLN A 331 -22.96 -11.19 27.51
C GLN A 331 -24.39 -11.29 26.97
N HIS A 332 -24.73 -10.51 25.95
CA HIS A 332 -26.03 -10.58 25.28
C HIS A 332 -26.24 -11.92 24.56
N CYS A 333 -25.17 -12.51 24.02
CA CYS A 333 -25.22 -13.87 23.47
C CYS A 333 -25.59 -14.91 24.55
N LEU A 334 -25.01 -14.84 25.76
CA LEU A 334 -25.36 -15.71 26.89
C LEU A 334 -26.82 -15.53 27.34
N ILE A 335 -27.29 -14.28 27.41
CA ILE A 335 -28.68 -13.95 27.75
C ILE A 335 -29.63 -14.53 26.68
N ALA A 336 -29.33 -14.28 25.40
CA ALA A 336 -30.13 -14.79 24.28
C ALA A 336 -30.16 -16.32 24.25
N ALA A 337 -29.02 -17.00 24.45
CA ALA A 337 -28.94 -18.45 24.54
C ALA A 337 -29.79 -19.01 25.70
N SER A 338 -29.80 -18.28 26.83
CA SER A 338 -30.60 -18.64 28.01
C SER A 338 -32.10 -18.51 27.74
N PHE A 339 -32.56 -17.46 27.07
CA PHE A 339 -33.95 -17.35 26.64
C PHE A 339 -34.32 -18.39 25.58
N TYR A 340 -33.44 -18.62 24.60
CA TYR A 340 -33.66 -19.58 23.52
C TYR A 340 -33.94 -20.97 24.07
N ARG A 341 -33.08 -21.46 24.97
CA ARG A 341 -33.24 -22.77 25.62
C ARG A 341 -34.53 -22.86 26.44
N TYR A 342 -34.99 -21.75 27.01
CA TYR A 342 -36.26 -21.72 27.74
C TYR A 342 -37.47 -21.85 26.82
N ILE A 343 -37.46 -21.13 25.70
CA ILE A 343 -38.57 -21.05 24.76
C ILE A 343 -38.70 -22.32 23.93
N PHE A 344 -37.58 -22.87 23.44
CA PHE A 344 -37.55 -23.97 22.47
C PHE A 344 -37.10 -25.32 23.07
N LYS A 345 -37.51 -25.63 24.30
CA LYS A 345 -37.10 -26.83 25.08
C LYS A 345 -36.89 -28.10 24.23
N GLY A 346 -35.71 -28.74 24.36
CA GLY A 346 -35.51 -30.16 24.08
C GLY A 346 -35.26 -30.65 22.64
N THR A 347 -35.34 -29.83 21.59
CA THR A 347 -35.23 -30.33 20.19
C THR A 347 -34.38 -29.50 19.22
N ALA A 348 -33.66 -28.50 19.70
CA ALA A 348 -33.18 -27.41 18.83
C ALA A 348 -31.78 -26.86 19.19
N GLN A 349 -30.86 -27.71 19.62
CA GLN A 349 -29.50 -27.25 19.96
C GLN A 349 -28.60 -27.07 18.73
N GLU A 350 -28.88 -27.79 17.65
CA GLU A 350 -28.16 -27.61 16.39
C GLU A 350 -28.51 -26.26 15.76
N LEU A 351 -27.46 -25.52 15.40
CA LEU A 351 -27.59 -24.24 14.74
C LEU A 351 -27.89 -24.50 13.25
N GLU A 352 -28.97 -23.94 12.71
CA GLU A 352 -29.33 -24.09 11.29
C GLU A 352 -28.82 -22.90 10.45
N VAL A 353 -28.57 -21.75 11.09
CA VAL A 353 -28.16 -20.49 10.45
C VAL A 353 -26.69 -20.17 10.75
N GLY A 354 -26.04 -19.36 9.92
CA GLY A 354 -24.76 -18.74 10.29
C GLY A 354 -23.55 -19.66 10.29
N LYS A 355 -23.69 -20.95 9.92
CA LYS A 355 -22.56 -21.91 9.86
C LYS A 355 -21.38 -21.40 9.03
N LYS A 356 -21.66 -20.79 7.88
CA LYS A 356 -20.65 -20.21 6.97
C LYS A 356 -19.95 -18.98 7.56
N GLU A 357 -20.71 -18.13 8.23
CA GLU A 357 -20.20 -16.89 8.85
C GLU A 357 -19.32 -17.24 10.05
N ILE A 358 -19.77 -18.17 10.89
CA ILE A 358 -19.01 -18.66 12.03
C ILE A 358 -17.79 -19.45 11.57
N SER A 359 -17.88 -20.28 10.52
CA SER A 359 -16.69 -20.97 9.97
C SER A 359 -15.69 -19.99 9.35
N SER A 360 -16.15 -18.86 8.79
CA SER A 360 -15.24 -17.80 8.34
C SER A 360 -14.58 -17.05 9.50
N PHE A 361 -15.28 -16.96 10.63
CA PHE A 361 -14.78 -16.33 11.85
C PHE A 361 -13.86 -17.26 12.65
N LEU A 362 -14.07 -18.58 12.56
CA LEU A 362 -13.29 -19.65 13.20
C LEU A 362 -12.76 -20.65 12.13
N PRO A 363 -11.80 -20.24 11.29
CA PRO A 363 -11.37 -21.02 10.12
C PRO A 363 -10.70 -22.37 10.41
N SER A 364 -10.39 -22.72 11.67
CA SER A 364 -9.72 -24.00 12.04
C SER A 364 -10.60 -24.98 12.81
N THR A 365 -11.85 -24.63 13.13
CA THR A 365 -12.65 -25.47 14.03
C THR A 365 -13.60 -26.37 13.26
N ASP A 366 -13.37 -27.68 13.36
CA ASP A 366 -14.31 -28.73 12.92
C ASP A 366 -15.42 -28.97 13.97
N LEU A 367 -15.74 -27.94 14.76
CA LEU A 367 -16.72 -28.01 15.84
C LEU A 367 -18.13 -28.03 15.24
N ALA A 368 -18.96 -28.96 15.71
CA ALA A 368 -20.40 -28.90 15.48
C ALA A 368 -20.94 -27.60 16.12
N ILE A 369 -21.22 -26.60 15.29
CA ILE A 369 -21.71 -25.31 15.75
C ILE A 369 -23.14 -25.52 16.28
N SER A 370 -23.30 -25.35 17.59
CA SER A 370 -24.53 -25.50 18.33
C SER A 370 -24.68 -24.28 19.24
N ILE A 371 -25.87 -24.12 19.81
CA ILE A 371 -26.11 -23.01 20.75
C ILE A 371 -25.30 -23.20 22.04
N GLU A 372 -25.03 -24.45 22.42
CA GLU A 372 -24.18 -24.74 23.59
C GLU A 372 -22.72 -24.41 23.34
N THR A 373 -22.22 -24.68 22.12
CA THR A 373 -20.84 -24.32 21.77
C THR A 373 -20.69 -22.82 21.68
N LEU A 374 -21.68 -22.08 21.17
CA LEU A 374 -21.68 -20.62 21.20
C LEU A 374 -21.69 -20.06 22.63
N GLU A 375 -22.44 -20.67 23.55
CA GLU A 375 -22.43 -20.27 24.97
C GLU A 375 -21.07 -20.52 25.61
N TYR A 376 -20.49 -21.71 25.40
CA TYR A 376 -19.16 -22.07 25.89
C TYR A 376 -18.10 -21.09 25.36
N LEU A 377 -18.06 -20.86 24.05
CA LEU A 377 -17.14 -19.93 23.41
C LEU A 377 -17.32 -18.50 23.94
N SER A 378 -18.56 -18.07 24.18
CA SER A 378 -18.84 -16.74 24.73
C SER A 378 -18.33 -16.60 26.16
N ARG A 379 -18.48 -17.62 27.01
CA ARG A 379 -17.93 -17.62 28.38
C ARG A 379 -16.41 -17.62 28.38
N GLU A 380 -15.81 -18.43 27.52
CA GLU A 380 -14.36 -18.51 27.41
C GLU A 380 -13.77 -17.20 26.89
N ALA A 381 -14.38 -16.59 25.88
CA ALA A 381 -13.97 -15.27 25.40
C ALA A 381 -14.07 -14.19 26.48
N ILE A 382 -15.10 -14.23 27.34
CA ILE A 382 -15.21 -13.31 28.49
C ILE A 382 -14.06 -13.55 29.48
N ASN A 383 -13.79 -14.80 29.85
CA ASN A 383 -12.71 -15.15 30.78
C ASN A 383 -11.33 -14.74 30.24
N ASP A 384 -11.09 -14.98 28.95
CA ASP A 384 -9.83 -14.64 28.28
C ASP A 384 -9.62 -13.12 28.20
N VAL A 385 -10.68 -12.36 27.89
CA VAL A 385 -10.66 -10.90 27.92
C VAL A 385 -10.44 -10.37 29.34
N GLU A 386 -11.06 -10.99 30.35
CA GLU A 386 -10.85 -10.62 31.76
C GLU A 386 -9.40 -10.87 32.21
N SER A 387 -8.85 -12.05 31.93
CA SER A 387 -7.46 -12.41 32.20
C SER A 387 -6.49 -11.46 31.47
N SER A 388 -6.74 -11.18 30.19
CA SER A 388 -5.94 -10.26 29.39
C SER A 388 -6.00 -8.83 29.93
N MET A 389 -7.16 -8.36 30.40
CA MET A 389 -7.28 -7.06 31.06
C MET A 389 -6.55 -6.99 32.40
N GLN A 390 -6.47 -8.10 33.16
CA GLN A 390 -5.63 -8.17 34.34
C GLN A 390 -4.14 -8.03 33.96
N ALA A 391 -3.71 -8.68 32.89
CA ALA A 391 -2.35 -8.55 32.38
C ALA A 391 -2.04 -7.13 31.86
N VAL A 392 -3.01 -6.44 31.24
CA VAL A 392 -2.89 -5.02 30.86
C VAL A 392 -2.67 -4.15 32.10
N ARG A 393 -3.46 -4.34 33.16
CA ARG A 393 -3.31 -3.59 34.41
C ARG A 393 -1.95 -3.85 35.04
N ALA A 394 -1.52 -5.11 35.13
CA ALA A 394 -0.21 -5.48 35.65
C ALA A 394 0.94 -4.83 34.85
N SER A 395 0.93 -4.96 33.52
CA SER A 395 1.96 -4.36 32.66
C SER A 395 2.02 -2.83 32.80
N TYR A 396 0.85 -2.20 32.94
CA TYR A 396 0.76 -0.77 33.16
C TYR A 396 1.34 -0.36 34.52
N ASP A 397 0.99 -1.10 35.58
CA ASP A 397 1.44 -0.84 36.95
C ASP A 397 2.95 -1.11 37.11
N GLU A 398 3.53 -2.02 36.30
CA GLU A 398 4.97 -2.26 36.16
C GLU A 398 5.72 -1.16 35.38
N GLY A 399 5.02 -0.18 34.80
CA GLY A 399 5.60 0.89 33.99
C GLY A 399 5.90 0.50 32.53
N GLN A 400 5.48 -0.69 32.09
CA GLN A 400 5.60 -1.16 30.71
C GLN A 400 4.42 -0.65 29.87
N HIS A 401 4.44 0.65 29.56
CA HIS A 401 3.31 1.33 28.94
C HIS A 401 3.11 0.96 27.45
N ILE A 402 4.18 0.63 26.71
CA ILE A 402 4.06 0.14 25.33
C ILE A 402 3.42 -1.26 25.35
N LEU A 403 3.91 -2.15 26.20
CA LEU A 403 3.33 -3.50 26.32
C LEU A 403 1.87 -3.45 26.75
N ALA A 404 1.54 -2.60 27.72
CA ALA A 404 0.17 -2.39 28.17
C ALA A 404 -0.73 -1.88 27.04
N LEU A 405 -0.23 -0.97 26.19
CA LEU A 405 -0.97 -0.44 25.04
C LEU A 405 -1.22 -1.53 23.99
N GLU A 406 -0.21 -2.34 23.64
CA GLU A 406 -0.35 -3.45 22.68
C GLU A 406 -1.35 -4.50 23.17
N ARG A 407 -1.21 -4.95 24.43
CA ARG A 407 -2.15 -5.91 25.04
C ARG A 407 -3.56 -5.34 25.13
N LEU A 408 -3.72 -4.05 25.41
CA LEU A 408 -5.03 -3.40 25.44
C LEU A 408 -5.67 -3.36 24.06
N GLN A 409 -4.91 -3.12 23.00
CA GLN A 409 -5.41 -3.19 21.62
C GLN A 409 -5.89 -4.60 21.27
N GLU A 410 -5.12 -5.63 21.64
CA GLU A 410 -5.48 -7.03 21.44
C GLU A 410 -6.76 -7.39 22.20
N THR A 411 -6.82 -7.02 23.48
CA THR A 411 -7.97 -7.32 24.34
C THR A 411 -9.23 -6.57 23.90
N PHE A 412 -9.09 -5.30 23.49
CA PHE A 412 -10.18 -4.51 22.91
C PHE A 412 -10.65 -5.12 21.58
N PHE A 413 -9.72 -5.64 20.77
CA PHE A 413 -10.10 -6.39 19.59
C PHE A 413 -10.89 -7.64 19.96
N LEU A 414 -10.47 -8.44 20.93
CA LEU A 414 -11.21 -9.64 21.31
C LEU A 414 -12.62 -9.34 21.86
N GLY A 415 -12.75 -8.33 22.73
CA GLY A 415 -13.99 -8.09 23.47
C GLY A 415 -14.25 -6.63 23.84
N GLU A 416 -14.39 -5.75 22.86
CA GLU A 416 -14.70 -4.31 23.05
C GLU A 416 -15.86 -4.04 24.02
N TYR A 417 -16.93 -4.84 23.97
CA TYR A 417 -18.13 -4.64 24.78
C TYR A 417 -18.09 -5.39 26.11
N VAL A 418 -17.02 -6.11 26.41
CA VAL A 418 -16.88 -6.84 27.68
C VAL A 418 -16.66 -5.83 28.81
N PRO A 419 -17.28 -6.02 29.99
CA PRO A 419 -17.11 -5.13 31.13
C PRO A 419 -15.64 -4.81 31.46
N ALA A 420 -14.79 -5.82 31.53
CA ALA A 420 -13.39 -5.64 31.91
C ALA A 420 -12.65 -4.57 31.07
N VAL A 421 -13.00 -4.47 29.78
CA VAL A 421 -12.45 -3.47 28.84
C VAL A 421 -13.15 -2.12 29.06
N THR A 422 -14.48 -2.07 29.02
CA THR A 422 -15.22 -0.79 29.13
C THR A 422 -14.92 -0.03 30.44
N GLN A 423 -14.68 -0.74 31.56
CA GLN A 423 -14.34 -0.17 32.89
C GLN A 423 -12.86 0.16 33.09
N PHE A 424 -12.02 0.01 32.07
CA PHE A 424 -10.62 0.33 32.23
C PHE A 424 -10.43 1.79 32.68
N GLU A 425 -9.54 1.96 33.66
CA GLU A 425 -9.42 3.17 34.47
C GLU A 425 -9.10 4.40 33.61
N ARG A 426 -9.81 5.52 33.81
CA ARG A 426 -9.70 6.73 32.98
C ARG A 426 -8.30 7.30 32.94
N ASP A 427 -7.64 7.38 34.10
CA ASP A 427 -6.30 7.95 34.19
C ASP A 427 -5.29 7.12 33.39
N LYS A 428 -5.47 5.79 33.40
CA LYS A 428 -4.68 4.86 32.59
C LYS A 428 -5.00 5.04 31.10
N LYS A 429 -6.28 5.15 30.72
CA LYS A 429 -6.71 5.43 29.33
C LYS A 429 -6.09 6.72 28.78
N GLN A 430 -6.08 7.80 29.55
CA GLN A 430 -5.56 9.10 29.10
C GLN A 430 -4.05 9.06 28.83
N LYS A 431 -3.27 8.41 29.71
CA LYS A 431 -1.83 8.22 29.50
C LYS A 431 -1.54 7.33 28.29
N LEU A 432 -2.29 6.23 28.14
CA LEU A 432 -2.18 5.36 26.97
C LEU A 432 -2.65 6.05 25.68
N LEU A 433 -3.61 6.97 25.74
CA LEU A 433 -4.05 7.80 24.62
C LEU A 433 -2.96 8.77 24.15
N GLU A 434 -2.29 9.44 25.08
CA GLU A 434 -1.16 10.31 24.74
C GLU A 434 -0.06 9.52 24.03
N LEU A 435 0.30 8.36 24.59
CA LEU A 435 1.27 7.44 24.00
C LEU A 435 0.86 6.99 22.60
N TYR A 436 -0.39 6.54 22.45
CA TYR A 436 -0.96 6.12 21.16
C TYR A 436 -0.90 7.23 20.11
N ARG A 437 -1.22 8.48 20.48
CA ARG A 437 -1.15 9.63 19.57
C ARG A 437 0.27 9.97 19.14
N LYS A 438 1.23 9.96 20.06
CA LYS A 438 2.65 10.22 19.72
C LYS A 438 3.21 9.13 18.80
N VAL A 439 2.86 7.87 19.06
CA VAL A 439 3.22 6.74 18.20
C VAL A 439 2.62 6.87 16.79
N ASP A 440 1.35 7.23 16.66
CA ASP A 440 0.72 7.45 15.36
C ASP A 440 1.32 8.66 14.62
N GLN A 441 1.68 9.72 15.35
CA GLN A 441 2.39 10.88 14.79
C GLN A 441 3.79 10.51 14.29
N ALA A 442 4.56 9.73 15.05
CA ALA A 442 5.87 9.22 14.62
C ALA A 442 5.75 8.40 13.33
N ARG A 443 4.72 7.55 13.23
CA ARG A 443 4.42 6.78 12.01
C ARG A 443 4.13 7.69 10.81
N LYS A 444 3.26 8.67 10.97
CA LYS A 444 2.93 9.64 9.90
C LYS A 444 4.17 10.40 9.41
N LEU A 445 5.06 10.79 10.31
CA LEU A 445 6.30 11.47 9.95
C LEU A 445 7.31 10.55 9.29
N ALA A 446 7.37 9.27 9.70
CA ALA A 446 8.20 8.26 9.06
C ALA A 446 7.72 7.97 7.63
N ASP A 447 6.40 7.91 7.41
CA ASP A 447 5.80 7.78 6.07
C ASP A 447 6.16 8.99 5.16
N LEU A 448 6.26 10.19 5.74
CA LEU A 448 6.73 11.40 5.08
C LEU A 448 8.28 11.47 4.96
N LYS A 449 9.01 10.50 5.51
CA LYS A 449 10.47 10.46 5.58
C LYS A 449 11.11 11.69 6.25
N ASP A 450 10.39 12.33 7.17
CA ASP A 450 10.90 13.42 8.00
C ASP A 450 11.63 12.85 9.22
N TYR A 451 12.83 12.37 8.97
CA TYR A 451 13.63 11.65 9.95
C TYR A 451 14.04 12.52 11.16
N ASP A 452 14.20 13.82 10.99
CA ASP A 452 14.55 14.72 12.09
C ASP A 452 13.36 14.93 13.04
N ALA A 453 12.15 15.03 12.48
CA ALA A 453 10.94 15.09 13.30
C ALA A 453 10.65 13.74 13.98
N VAL A 454 10.89 12.61 13.30
CA VAL A 454 10.76 11.28 13.92
C VAL A 454 11.73 11.10 15.08
N ASP A 455 12.98 11.55 14.98
CA ASP A 455 13.98 11.43 16.05
C ASP A 455 13.54 12.19 17.32
N LYS A 456 12.98 13.40 17.16
CA LYS A 456 12.41 14.19 18.27
C LYS A 456 11.24 13.45 18.96
N ILE A 457 10.27 12.97 18.19
CA ILE A 457 9.12 12.25 18.77
C ILE A 457 9.55 10.93 19.40
N THR A 458 10.56 10.26 18.84
CA THR A 458 11.13 9.03 19.43
C THR A 458 11.70 9.31 20.82
N GLY A 459 12.34 10.47 21.03
CA GLY A 459 12.75 10.96 22.34
C GLY A 459 11.56 11.20 23.28
N ASP A 460 10.52 11.89 22.80
CA ASP A 460 9.31 12.16 23.58
C ASP A 460 8.59 10.86 24.01
N ILE A 461 8.50 9.87 23.14
CA ILE A 461 7.91 8.55 23.45
C ILE A 461 8.77 7.83 24.49
N GLY A 462 10.10 7.84 24.34
CA GLY A 462 11.01 7.25 25.32
C GLY A 462 10.92 7.90 26.72
N SER A 463 10.52 9.17 26.80
CA SER A 463 10.25 9.85 28.07
C SER A 463 8.90 9.46 28.70
N LEU A 464 7.91 9.07 27.88
CA LEU A 464 6.59 8.62 28.34
C LEU A 464 6.59 7.15 28.77
N ALA A 465 7.37 6.31 28.09
CA ALA A 465 7.35 4.87 28.25
C ALA A 465 8.79 4.32 28.26
N SER A 466 9.21 3.80 29.41
CA SER A 466 10.58 3.30 29.60
C SER A 466 10.87 2.00 28.85
N ASP A 467 9.84 1.23 28.52
CA ASP A 467 9.92 0.00 27.72
C ASP A 467 10.04 0.27 26.21
N PHE A 468 9.93 1.52 25.77
CA PHE A 468 10.12 1.90 24.38
C PHE A 468 11.59 1.81 23.96
N ARG A 469 11.86 1.02 22.92
CA ARG A 469 13.22 0.80 22.39
C ARG A 469 13.68 1.95 21.48
N SER A 470 13.84 3.14 22.05
CA SER A 470 14.28 4.35 21.33
C SER A 470 15.61 4.15 20.59
N ALA A 471 16.55 3.42 21.18
CA ALA A 471 17.86 3.13 20.58
C ALA A 471 17.73 2.42 19.22
N GLU A 472 16.83 1.43 19.09
CA GLU A 472 16.61 0.71 17.84
C GLU A 472 16.06 1.66 16.76
N VAL A 473 15.05 2.47 17.10
CA VAL A 473 14.44 3.45 16.17
C VAL A 473 15.46 4.49 15.71
N THR A 474 16.22 5.08 16.63
CA THR A 474 17.26 6.06 16.26
C THR A 474 18.38 5.42 15.43
N SER A 475 18.70 4.14 15.64
CA SER A 475 19.69 3.44 14.81
C SER A 475 19.21 3.24 13.37
N ALA A 476 17.93 2.89 13.18
CA ALA A 476 17.31 2.76 11.87
C ALA A 476 17.25 4.09 11.12
N ILE A 477 16.88 5.17 11.81
CA ILE A 477 16.90 6.53 11.26
C ILE A 477 18.31 6.91 10.79
N ARG A 478 19.32 6.72 11.64
CA ARG A 478 20.72 7.01 11.28
C ARG A 478 21.20 6.15 10.11
N ALA A 479 20.77 4.89 10.02
CA ALA A 479 21.08 4.03 8.89
C ALA A 479 20.47 4.57 7.58
N ALA A 480 19.20 4.98 7.59
CA ALA A 480 18.53 5.57 6.43
C ALA A 480 19.20 6.89 5.98
N GLN A 481 19.53 7.78 6.93
CA GLN A 481 20.29 9.00 6.67
C GLN A 481 21.65 8.69 6.04
N ARG A 482 22.40 7.73 6.62
CA ARG A 482 23.70 7.30 6.09
C ARG A 482 23.59 6.74 4.66
N MET A 483 22.58 5.93 4.37
CA MET A 483 22.35 5.38 3.02
C MET A 483 22.07 6.48 2.00
N SER A 484 21.27 7.50 2.35
CA SER A 484 21.07 8.68 1.49
C SER A 484 22.37 9.44 1.24
N THR A 485 23.18 9.68 2.30
CA THR A 485 24.47 10.35 2.13
C THR A 485 25.46 9.53 1.31
N LEU A 486 25.46 8.20 1.44
CA LEU A 486 26.29 7.30 0.64
C LEU A 486 25.91 7.37 -0.84
N ALA A 487 24.60 7.39 -1.15
CA ALA A 487 24.11 7.57 -2.51
C ALA A 487 24.55 8.92 -3.10
N LEU A 488 24.54 10.01 -2.32
CA LEU A 488 25.09 11.29 -2.77
C LEU A 488 26.60 11.25 -3.02
N ASN A 489 27.37 10.57 -2.17
CA ASN A 489 28.81 10.41 -2.39
C ASN A 489 29.08 9.61 -3.69
N ALA A 490 28.27 8.58 -3.96
CA ALA A 490 28.33 7.84 -5.21
C ALA A 490 27.94 8.72 -6.42
N ALA A 491 26.95 9.61 -6.27
CA ALA A 491 26.59 10.59 -7.30
C ALA A 491 27.74 11.54 -7.60
N GLN A 492 28.42 12.05 -6.57
CA GLN A 492 29.61 12.89 -6.73
C GLN A 492 30.72 12.15 -7.47
N GLN A 493 31.01 10.89 -7.10
CA GLN A 493 32.00 10.07 -7.79
C GLN A 493 31.65 9.83 -9.26
N ALA A 494 30.39 9.54 -9.58
CA ALA A 494 29.92 9.38 -10.95
C ALA A 494 30.04 10.69 -11.75
N ALA A 495 29.73 11.84 -11.13
CA ALA A 495 29.91 13.14 -11.74
C ALA A 495 31.39 13.47 -12.03
N PHE A 496 32.32 13.08 -11.13
CA PHE A 496 33.76 13.20 -11.38
C PHE A 496 34.25 12.28 -12.51
N ALA A 497 33.58 11.15 -12.72
CA ALA A 497 33.84 10.23 -13.83
C ALA A 497 33.12 10.63 -15.14
N GLU A 498 32.53 11.82 -15.20
CA GLU A 498 31.75 12.35 -16.34
C GLU A 498 30.49 11.51 -16.71
N ASP A 499 30.05 10.60 -15.83
CA ASP A 499 28.85 9.79 -16.02
C ASP A 499 27.65 10.44 -15.32
N TYR A 500 27.12 11.48 -15.97
CA TYR A 500 26.01 12.29 -15.44
C TYR A 500 24.69 11.52 -15.32
N ILE A 501 24.49 10.48 -16.14
CA ILE A 501 23.27 9.64 -16.09
C ILE A 501 23.27 8.85 -14.79
N LYS A 502 24.38 8.16 -14.47
CA LYS A 502 24.49 7.45 -13.19
C LYS A 502 24.48 8.41 -12.00
N ALA A 503 25.08 9.59 -12.14
CA ALA A 503 25.03 10.60 -11.08
C ALA A 503 23.57 11.00 -10.75
N GLN A 504 22.74 11.22 -11.78
CA GLN A 504 21.33 11.54 -11.58
C GLN A 504 20.57 10.39 -10.90
N GLU A 505 20.76 9.15 -11.33
CA GLU A 505 20.14 7.98 -10.68
C GLU A 505 20.48 7.89 -9.19
N TYR A 506 21.73 8.17 -8.82
CA TYR A 506 22.15 8.15 -7.41
C TYR A 506 21.57 9.32 -6.60
N VAL A 507 21.39 10.50 -7.20
CA VAL A 507 20.67 11.62 -6.56
C VAL A 507 19.20 11.28 -6.35
N GLU A 508 18.55 10.68 -7.34
CA GLU A 508 17.16 10.22 -7.21
C GLU A 508 17.02 9.17 -6.11
N LYS A 509 17.94 8.19 -6.04
CA LYS A 509 18.00 7.22 -4.94
C LYS A 509 18.19 7.92 -3.58
N ALA A 510 19.07 8.91 -3.49
CA ALA A 510 19.28 9.67 -2.25
C ALA A 510 18.02 10.42 -1.80
N ALA A 511 17.31 11.04 -2.76
CA ALA A 511 16.06 11.76 -2.51
C ALA A 511 14.90 10.82 -2.14
N MET A 512 14.82 9.63 -2.76
CA MET A 512 13.84 8.62 -2.38
C MET A 512 14.07 8.08 -0.96
N LEU A 513 15.34 7.96 -0.53
CA LEU A 513 15.67 7.50 0.82
C LEU A 513 15.39 8.58 1.87
N TRP A 514 15.88 9.81 1.67
CA TRP A 514 15.68 10.93 2.58
C TRP A 514 15.47 12.23 1.79
N PRO A 515 14.20 12.61 1.51
CA PRO A 515 13.89 13.77 0.68
C PRO A 515 14.37 15.10 1.27
N LEU A 516 14.37 15.20 2.60
CA LEU A 516 14.77 16.41 3.34
C LEU A 516 16.28 16.46 3.66
N ASN A 517 17.10 15.62 3.01
CA ASN A 517 18.53 15.61 3.24
C ASN A 517 19.17 16.96 2.82
N PRO A 518 19.77 17.73 3.75
CA PRO A 518 20.39 19.02 3.42
C PRO A 518 21.57 18.89 2.44
N ALA A 519 22.21 17.72 2.38
CA ALA A 519 23.30 17.46 1.45
C ALA A 519 22.85 17.38 -0.01
N ILE A 520 21.56 17.07 -0.29
CA ILE A 520 21.02 17.09 -1.67
C ILE A 520 21.06 18.53 -2.19
N LYS A 521 20.58 19.49 -1.38
CA LYS A 521 20.60 20.91 -1.74
C LYS A 521 22.02 21.41 -1.96
N ALA A 522 22.95 21.06 -1.06
CA ALA A 522 24.35 21.43 -1.22
C ALA A 522 24.95 20.85 -2.52
N TYR A 523 24.60 19.61 -2.88
CA TYR A 523 25.01 18.99 -4.14
C TYR A 523 24.45 19.75 -5.36
N THR A 524 23.14 20.04 -5.39
CA THR A 524 22.53 20.76 -6.51
C THR A 524 23.10 22.17 -6.68
N ASP A 525 23.29 22.90 -5.57
CA ASP A 525 23.84 24.26 -5.59
C ASP A 525 25.31 24.25 -6.08
N SER A 526 26.08 23.23 -5.71
CA SER A 526 27.46 23.07 -6.22
C SER A 526 27.50 22.75 -7.72
N MET A 527 26.50 22.02 -8.23
CA MET A 527 26.42 21.65 -9.64
C MET A 527 26.00 22.85 -10.49
N THR A 528 24.99 23.62 -10.06
CA THR A 528 24.57 24.84 -10.74
C THR A 528 25.68 25.87 -10.76
N GLN A 529 26.41 26.05 -9.66
CA GLN A 529 27.56 26.96 -9.61
C GLN A 529 28.65 26.57 -10.63
N LYS A 530 28.98 25.29 -10.79
CA LYS A 530 29.95 24.83 -11.79
C LYS A 530 29.50 25.12 -13.22
N VAL A 531 28.22 24.89 -13.52
CA VAL A 531 27.64 25.18 -14.84
C VAL A 531 27.64 26.68 -15.12
N ASP A 532 27.28 27.50 -14.13
CA ASP A 532 27.23 28.95 -14.27
C ASP A 532 28.63 29.54 -14.49
N ILE A 533 29.62 29.15 -13.67
CA ILE A 533 31.04 29.54 -13.85
C ILE A 533 31.56 29.13 -15.22
N GLY A 534 31.26 27.90 -15.67
CA GLY A 534 31.63 27.43 -17.00
C GLY A 534 31.03 28.29 -18.11
N SER A 535 29.73 28.59 -18.05
CA SER A 535 29.01 29.36 -19.08
C SER A 535 29.41 30.83 -19.12
N GLN A 536 29.54 31.49 -17.97
CA GLN A 536 29.95 32.89 -17.88
C GLN A 536 31.43 33.06 -18.24
N GLY A 537 32.29 32.14 -17.79
CA GLY A 537 33.71 32.14 -18.16
C GLY A 537 33.90 31.91 -19.67
N ALA A 538 33.11 31.02 -20.26
CA ALA A 538 33.07 30.77 -21.70
C ALA A 538 32.67 32.02 -22.50
N LEU A 539 31.58 32.69 -22.11
CA LEU A 539 31.15 33.94 -22.76
C LEU A 539 32.18 35.07 -22.59
N ALA A 540 32.71 35.23 -21.38
CA ALA A 540 33.70 36.26 -21.09
C ALA A 540 35.00 36.06 -21.89
N PHE A 541 35.44 34.80 -22.07
CA PHE A 541 36.58 34.47 -22.92
C PHE A 541 36.31 34.82 -24.39
N ASP A 542 35.17 34.39 -24.94
CA ASP A 542 34.83 34.65 -26.35
C ASP A 542 34.74 36.16 -26.66
N GLU A 543 34.18 36.96 -25.74
CA GLU A 543 34.11 38.41 -25.91
C GLU A 543 35.49 39.07 -25.87
N ALA A 544 36.33 38.67 -24.93
CA ALA A 544 37.69 39.20 -24.80
C ALA A 544 38.57 38.80 -26.00
N GLU A 545 38.41 37.57 -26.48
CA GLU A 545 39.11 37.07 -27.67
C GLU A 545 38.67 37.84 -28.93
N LYS A 546 37.37 38.06 -29.12
CA LYS A 546 36.84 38.88 -30.24
C LYS A 546 37.35 40.31 -30.22
N ARG A 547 37.50 40.90 -29.04
CA ARG A 547 38.07 42.26 -28.86
C ARG A 547 39.60 42.29 -28.96
N GLN A 548 40.25 41.12 -29.10
CA GLN A 548 41.70 40.96 -29.05
C GLN A 548 42.33 41.51 -27.76
N ASP A 549 41.58 41.52 -26.66
CA ASP A 549 42.05 41.98 -25.36
C ASP A 549 42.73 40.83 -24.61
N PHE A 550 43.91 40.43 -25.07
CA PHE A 550 44.68 39.33 -24.49
C PHE A 550 45.18 39.63 -23.06
N ARG A 551 45.22 40.92 -22.68
CA ARG A 551 45.65 41.37 -21.36
C ARG A 551 44.63 40.97 -20.30
N SER A 552 43.34 41.28 -20.52
CA SER A 552 42.30 40.91 -19.57
C SER A 552 42.13 39.39 -19.43
N ILE A 553 42.32 38.65 -20.53
CA ILE A 553 42.37 37.18 -20.51
C ILE A 553 43.53 36.69 -19.63
N TYR A 554 44.72 37.28 -19.78
CA TYR A 554 45.90 36.92 -18.99
C TYR A 554 45.73 37.25 -17.50
N ASP A 555 45.12 38.39 -17.17
CA ASP A 555 44.88 38.77 -15.77
C ASP A 555 43.86 37.84 -15.10
N ARG A 556 42.81 37.45 -15.83
CA ARG A 556 41.79 36.48 -15.38
C ARG A 556 42.16 35.02 -15.64
N ARG A 557 43.42 34.72 -15.98
CA ARG A 557 43.86 33.38 -16.40
C ARG A 557 43.49 32.27 -15.42
N ALA A 558 43.54 32.50 -14.11
CA ALA A 558 43.22 31.49 -13.11
C ALA A 558 41.72 31.13 -13.11
N GLU A 559 40.85 32.15 -13.18
CA GLU A 559 39.40 32.01 -13.26
C GLU A 559 38.98 31.30 -14.56
N LEU A 560 39.53 31.76 -15.69
CA LEU A 560 39.25 31.20 -17.01
C LEU A 560 39.80 29.78 -17.17
N SER A 561 40.95 29.46 -16.56
CA SER A 561 41.51 28.10 -16.59
C SER A 561 40.60 27.10 -15.89
N VAL A 562 39.94 27.50 -14.81
CA VAL A 562 38.96 26.66 -14.11
C VAL A 562 37.66 26.56 -14.90
N ALA A 563 37.16 27.68 -15.42
CA ALA A 563 35.90 27.71 -16.17
C ALA A 563 35.95 26.93 -17.50
N LEU A 564 37.10 26.94 -18.18
CA LEU A 564 37.30 26.33 -19.49
C LEU A 564 38.02 24.97 -19.44
N MET A 565 38.25 24.42 -18.25
CA MET A 565 39.07 23.20 -18.07
C MET A 565 38.55 22.00 -18.88
N SER A 566 37.23 21.86 -19.00
CA SER A 566 36.56 20.78 -19.74
C SER A 566 36.23 21.15 -21.19
N ASP A 567 36.51 22.37 -21.64
CA ASP A 567 36.24 22.80 -23.02
C ASP A 567 37.42 22.45 -23.94
N SER A 568 37.25 21.39 -24.73
CA SER A 568 38.27 20.88 -25.66
C SER A 568 38.69 21.87 -26.75
N ARG A 569 37.89 22.91 -27.04
CA ARG A 569 38.21 23.90 -28.09
C ARG A 569 38.89 25.13 -27.52
N ARG A 570 38.38 25.67 -26.40
CA ARG A 570 38.84 26.95 -25.84
C ARG A 570 40.04 26.81 -24.90
N ALA A 571 40.16 25.68 -24.21
CA ALA A 571 41.30 25.41 -23.33
C ALA A 571 42.68 25.54 -24.02
N PRO A 572 42.92 24.98 -25.23
CA PRO A 572 44.21 25.16 -25.90
C PRO A 572 44.45 26.62 -26.32
N LEU A 573 43.41 27.33 -26.78
CA LEU A 573 43.52 28.74 -27.16
C LEU A 573 43.87 29.63 -25.96
N LEU A 574 43.22 29.39 -24.81
CA LEU A 574 43.56 30.08 -23.56
C LEU A 574 45.02 29.83 -23.18
N LYS A 575 45.50 28.59 -23.30
CA LYS A 575 46.89 28.24 -23.00
C LYS A 575 47.87 28.99 -23.91
N ASP A 576 47.61 29.02 -25.21
CA ASP A 576 48.46 29.73 -26.18
C ASP A 576 48.51 31.24 -25.88
N ILE A 577 47.38 31.85 -25.53
CA ILE A 577 47.31 33.26 -25.12
C ILE A 577 48.11 33.50 -23.83
N ILE A 578 47.97 32.62 -22.84
CA ILE A 578 48.73 32.71 -21.58
C ILE A 578 50.24 32.62 -21.85
N GLU A 579 50.67 31.67 -22.68
CA GLU A 579 52.08 31.51 -23.04
C GLU A 579 52.62 32.75 -23.78
N ARG A 580 51.88 33.25 -24.77
CA ARG A 580 52.25 34.46 -25.53
C ARG A 580 52.38 35.68 -24.62
N MET A 581 51.40 35.93 -23.77
CA MET A 581 51.41 37.07 -22.85
C MET A 581 52.48 36.93 -21.77
N SER A 582 52.74 35.72 -21.27
CA SER A 582 53.83 35.49 -20.31
C SER A 582 55.20 35.86 -20.89
N ARG A 583 55.46 35.56 -22.17
CA ARG A 583 56.70 35.96 -22.85
C ARG A 583 56.81 37.47 -22.95
N ILE A 584 55.70 38.18 -23.21
CA ILE A 584 55.68 39.64 -23.28
C ILE A 584 55.97 40.25 -21.90
N GLU A 585 55.39 39.70 -20.82
CA GLU A 585 55.70 40.11 -19.44
C GLU A 585 57.18 39.93 -19.09
N ILE A 586 57.80 38.85 -19.56
CA ILE A 586 59.24 38.63 -19.38
C ILE A 586 60.05 39.73 -20.07
N TYR A 587 59.71 40.11 -21.30
CA TYR A 587 60.40 41.21 -21.98
C TYR A 587 60.14 42.57 -21.34
N LEU A 588 58.93 42.82 -20.85
CA LEU A 588 58.59 44.05 -20.12
C LEU A 588 59.39 44.17 -18.82
N THR A 589 59.51 43.07 -18.06
CA THR A 589 60.30 43.03 -16.83
C THR A 589 61.79 43.14 -17.11
N GLN A 590 62.31 42.45 -18.14
CA GLN A 590 63.69 42.58 -18.59
C GLN A 590 64.01 44.01 -19.02
N ALA A 591 63.15 44.64 -19.81
CA ALA A 591 63.34 46.03 -20.23
C ALA A 591 63.37 46.97 -19.01
N ARG A 592 62.49 46.76 -18.03
CA ARG A 592 62.48 47.55 -16.78
C ARG A 592 63.79 47.43 -16.01
N GLU A 593 64.33 46.22 -15.90
CA GLU A 593 65.60 45.95 -15.23
C GLU A 593 66.78 46.60 -15.98
N LEU A 594 66.81 46.49 -17.32
CA LEU A 594 67.82 47.13 -18.15
C LEU A 594 67.78 48.66 -18.06
N LEU A 595 66.60 49.25 -17.86
CA LEU A 595 66.47 50.69 -17.58
C LEU A 595 66.99 51.06 -16.19
N ALA A 596 66.78 50.22 -15.18
CA ALA A 596 67.35 50.44 -13.85
C ALA A 596 68.89 50.41 -13.91
N GLN A 597 69.46 49.61 -14.80
CA GLN A 597 70.89 49.54 -15.10
C GLN A 597 71.38 50.67 -16.03
N ASN A 598 70.52 51.65 -16.35
CA ASN A 598 70.81 52.78 -17.23
C ASN A 598 71.21 52.39 -18.66
N ASN A 599 70.70 51.26 -19.19
CA ASN A 599 70.90 50.81 -20.56
C ASN A 599 69.60 50.91 -21.39
N PRO A 600 69.28 52.10 -21.96
CA PRO A 600 68.04 52.32 -22.70
C PRO A 600 68.00 51.62 -24.05
N PHE A 601 69.14 51.40 -24.70
CA PHE A 601 69.22 50.75 -26.01
C PHE A 601 68.86 49.26 -25.93
N ALA A 602 69.43 48.53 -24.96
CA ALA A 602 69.10 47.13 -24.73
C ALA A 602 67.64 46.94 -24.30
N ALA A 603 67.11 47.84 -23.46
CA ALA A 603 65.71 47.82 -23.05
C ALA A 603 64.77 48.02 -24.25
N TRP A 604 65.10 48.95 -25.16
CA TRP A 604 64.31 49.18 -26.37
C TRP A 604 64.36 47.99 -27.33
N GLU A 605 65.52 47.34 -27.50
CA GLU A 605 65.61 46.11 -28.31
C GLU A 605 64.74 44.98 -27.74
N ALA A 606 64.76 44.77 -26.42
CA ALA A 606 63.91 43.77 -25.77
C ALA A 606 62.42 44.04 -26.03
N LEU A 607 61.97 45.29 -25.90
CA LEU A 607 60.57 45.66 -26.21
C LEU A 607 60.26 45.56 -27.72
N GLN A 608 61.24 45.83 -28.59
CA GLN A 608 61.09 45.67 -30.03
C GLN A 608 60.90 44.20 -30.40
N THR A 609 61.61 43.28 -29.74
CA THR A 609 61.38 41.83 -29.92
C THR A 609 60.03 41.37 -29.38
N ALA A 610 59.52 41.97 -28.31
CA ALA A 610 58.16 41.70 -27.83
C ALA A 610 57.08 42.27 -28.75
N THR A 611 57.38 43.31 -29.54
CA THR A 611 56.41 43.94 -30.47
C THR A 611 56.00 42.97 -31.59
N SER A 612 56.91 42.09 -32.04
CA SER A 612 56.54 41.05 -33.02
C SER A 612 55.62 40.00 -32.42
N LEU A 613 55.68 39.80 -31.09
CA LEU A 613 54.81 38.88 -30.37
C LEU A 613 53.43 39.48 -30.13
N ALA A 614 53.25 40.77 -29.84
CA ALA A 614 51.92 41.40 -29.76
C ALA A 614 51.94 42.86 -30.24
N PRO A 615 51.68 43.10 -31.55
CA PRO A 615 51.72 44.45 -32.11
C PRO A 615 50.67 45.40 -31.51
N SER A 616 49.53 44.86 -31.06
CA SER A 616 48.38 45.62 -30.55
C SER A 616 48.40 45.86 -29.04
N ASP A 617 49.41 45.39 -28.30
CA ASP A 617 49.45 45.59 -26.84
C ASP A 617 49.73 47.05 -26.49
N VAL A 618 48.78 47.67 -25.78
CA VAL A 618 48.84 49.08 -25.38
C VAL A 618 49.97 49.34 -24.41
N VAL A 619 50.18 48.45 -23.42
CA VAL A 619 51.19 48.66 -22.37
C VAL A 619 52.60 48.57 -22.96
N LEU A 620 52.82 47.58 -23.82
CA LEU A 620 54.07 47.42 -24.55
C LEU A 620 54.41 48.66 -25.40
N ASN A 621 53.43 49.15 -26.17
CA ASN A 621 53.61 50.32 -27.01
C ASN A 621 53.83 51.61 -26.20
N GLN A 622 53.15 51.77 -25.06
CA GLN A 622 53.39 52.88 -24.13
C GLN A 622 54.84 52.87 -23.60
N ARG A 623 55.32 51.72 -23.10
CA ARG A 623 56.70 51.59 -22.59
C ARG A 623 57.75 51.87 -23.66
N LYS A 624 57.49 51.43 -24.88
CA LYS A 624 58.35 51.72 -26.03
C LYS A 624 58.34 53.20 -26.41
N ALA A 625 57.17 53.85 -26.36
CA ALA A 625 57.03 55.28 -26.63
C ALA A 625 57.74 56.14 -25.56
N GLU A 626 57.68 55.74 -24.29
CA GLU A 626 58.44 56.39 -23.20
C GLU A 626 59.96 56.36 -23.46
N LEU A 627 60.46 55.31 -24.13
CA LEU A 627 61.88 55.15 -24.47
C LEU A 627 62.28 55.80 -25.80
N ALA A 628 61.32 56.11 -26.66
CA ALA A 628 61.60 56.60 -28.01
C ALA A 628 62.52 57.84 -28.06
N PRO A 629 62.37 58.87 -27.20
CA PRO A 629 63.25 60.04 -27.24
C PRO A 629 64.72 59.72 -26.91
N ARG A 630 64.97 58.71 -26.07
CA ARG A 630 66.33 58.32 -25.65
C ARG A 630 67.06 57.47 -26.68
N VAL A 631 66.30 56.82 -27.56
CA VAL A 631 66.80 55.83 -28.52
C VAL A 631 66.57 56.30 -29.97
N ALA A 632 66.15 57.56 -30.18
CA ALA A 632 65.70 58.08 -31.47
C ALA A 632 66.73 57.91 -32.59
N ASP A 633 68.00 58.24 -32.35
CA ASP A 633 69.06 58.13 -33.36
C ASP A 633 69.36 56.67 -33.75
N PHE A 634 69.33 55.77 -32.77
CA PHE A 634 69.53 54.34 -32.99
C PHE A 634 68.33 53.70 -33.72
N ALA A 635 67.12 53.96 -33.24
CA ALA A 635 65.88 53.45 -33.83
C ALA A 635 65.67 53.99 -35.26
N GLY A 636 65.96 55.27 -35.50
CA GLY A 636 65.85 55.89 -36.82
C GLY A 636 66.79 55.28 -37.84
N ARG A 637 68.03 54.92 -37.45
CA ARG A 637 68.97 54.21 -38.33
C ARG A 637 68.50 52.79 -38.64
N LEU A 638 67.97 52.07 -37.66
CA LEU A 638 67.40 50.74 -37.90
C LEU A 638 66.17 50.78 -38.83
N ASP A 639 65.29 51.76 -38.66
CA ASP A 639 64.13 51.92 -39.53
C ASP A 639 64.52 52.35 -40.95
N ALA A 640 65.51 53.23 -41.10
CA ALA A 640 66.08 53.57 -42.40
C ALA A 640 66.69 52.32 -43.06
N ALA A 641 67.49 51.54 -42.32
CA ALA A 641 68.09 50.30 -42.81
C ALA A 641 67.04 49.33 -43.35
N ARG A 642 65.95 49.10 -42.59
CA ARG A 642 64.83 48.24 -43.03
C ARG A 642 64.14 48.75 -44.29
N ARG A 643 63.89 50.07 -44.40
CA ARG A 643 63.28 50.65 -45.62
C ARG A 643 64.19 50.52 -46.85
N HIS A 644 65.50 50.65 -46.68
CA HIS A 644 66.46 50.44 -47.77
C HIS A 644 66.52 48.96 -48.17
N GLU A 645 66.45 48.06 -47.19
CA GLU A 645 66.41 46.61 -47.39
C GLU A 645 65.14 46.18 -48.15
N GLU A 646 63.97 46.64 -47.72
CA GLU A 646 62.69 46.42 -48.42
C GLU A 646 62.67 47.02 -49.83
N GLY A 647 63.37 48.14 -50.02
CA GLY A 647 63.53 48.81 -51.31
C GLY A 647 64.62 48.20 -52.22
N GLY A 648 65.22 47.05 -51.84
CA GLY A 648 66.25 46.36 -52.62
C GLY A 648 67.60 47.07 -52.70
N ARG A 649 67.80 48.14 -51.91
CA ARG A 649 69.06 48.91 -51.86
C ARG A 649 69.94 48.38 -50.74
N TYR A 650 70.50 47.18 -50.94
CA TYR A 650 71.23 46.45 -49.91
C TYR A 650 72.52 47.15 -49.45
N ALA A 651 73.23 47.89 -50.33
CA ALA A 651 74.41 48.65 -49.94
C ALA A 651 74.05 49.79 -48.96
N ASP A 652 73.01 50.56 -49.27
CA ASP A 652 72.50 51.62 -48.39
C ASP A 652 72.00 51.02 -47.06
N ALA A 653 71.26 49.91 -47.11
CA ALA A 653 70.78 49.21 -45.92
C ALA A 653 71.93 48.74 -45.01
N LEU A 654 72.99 48.19 -45.59
CA LEU A 654 74.17 47.72 -44.86
C LEU A 654 74.86 48.88 -44.13
N THR A 655 75.02 50.04 -44.80
CA THR A 655 75.62 51.22 -44.17
C THR A 655 74.79 51.72 -42.99
N GLN A 656 73.45 51.69 -43.10
CA GLN A 656 72.57 52.09 -42.01
C GLN A 656 72.63 51.10 -40.83
N TYR A 657 72.65 49.79 -41.08
CA TYR A 657 72.82 48.79 -40.02
C TYR A 657 74.18 48.88 -39.31
N LEU A 658 75.28 49.07 -40.04
CA LEU A 658 76.61 49.30 -39.45
C LEU A 658 76.63 50.57 -38.60
N SER A 659 76.00 51.64 -39.09
CA SER A 659 75.92 52.89 -38.35
C SER A 659 75.03 52.80 -37.09
N ALA A 660 74.04 51.90 -37.08
CA ALA A 660 73.28 51.57 -35.87
C ALA A 660 74.13 50.76 -34.89
N GLN A 661 74.98 49.85 -35.38
CA GLN A 661 75.94 49.10 -34.57
C GLN A 661 77.00 50.01 -33.93
N ASP A 662 77.42 51.09 -34.59
CA ASP A 662 78.32 52.09 -33.99
C ASP A 662 77.69 52.79 -32.77
N ILE A 663 76.38 53.02 -32.78
CA ILE A 663 75.66 53.62 -31.65
C ILE A 663 75.47 52.61 -30.52
N TYR A 664 75.14 51.36 -30.84
CA TYR A 664 74.99 50.29 -29.87
C TYR A 664 75.68 49.00 -30.35
N PRO A 665 76.95 48.77 -29.97
CA PRO A 665 77.75 47.66 -30.47
C PRO A 665 77.22 46.27 -30.10
N ALA A 666 76.54 46.16 -28.96
CA ALA A 666 75.94 44.91 -28.50
C ALA A 666 74.53 44.66 -29.08
N SER A 667 74.10 45.45 -30.08
CA SER A 667 72.83 45.29 -30.78
C SER A 667 72.73 43.94 -31.46
N THR A 668 71.71 43.17 -31.07
CA THR A 668 71.40 41.90 -31.74
C THR A 668 70.69 42.14 -33.06
N ILE A 669 69.85 43.18 -33.14
CA ILE A 669 69.07 43.52 -34.32
C ILE A 669 69.98 44.03 -35.44
N ALA A 670 70.93 44.93 -35.13
CA ALA A 670 71.87 45.45 -36.11
C ALA A 670 72.80 44.35 -36.62
N ARG A 671 73.35 43.50 -35.74
CA ARG A 671 74.22 42.39 -36.14
C ARG A 671 73.52 41.42 -37.09
N LEU A 672 72.31 40.97 -36.76
CA LEU A 672 71.54 40.07 -37.64
C LEU A 672 71.14 40.76 -38.96
N GLY A 673 70.86 42.07 -38.92
CA GLY A 673 70.61 42.88 -40.11
C GLY A 673 71.83 42.95 -41.03
N VAL A 674 73.03 43.21 -40.49
CA VAL A 674 74.30 43.22 -41.24
C VAL A 674 74.56 41.86 -41.90
N GLU A 675 74.44 40.76 -41.15
CA GLU A 675 74.64 39.40 -41.67
C GLU A 675 73.66 39.11 -42.82
N ARG A 676 72.37 39.41 -42.64
CA ARG A 676 71.34 39.15 -43.66
C ARG A 676 71.54 40.00 -44.91
N VAL A 677 71.74 41.31 -44.76
CA VAL A 677 71.88 42.23 -45.90
C VAL A 677 73.19 42.02 -46.65
N SER A 678 74.28 41.70 -45.96
CA SER A 678 75.56 41.39 -46.61
C SER A 678 75.47 40.16 -47.50
N GLY A 679 74.76 39.10 -47.06
CA GLY A 679 74.46 37.93 -47.89
C GLY A 679 73.66 38.30 -49.15
N LEU A 680 72.56 39.03 -48.98
CA LEU A 680 71.71 39.48 -50.11
C LEU A 680 72.47 40.40 -51.08
N LEU A 681 73.35 41.25 -50.58
CA LEU A 681 74.19 42.11 -51.41
C LEU A 681 75.17 41.28 -52.26
N LEU A 682 75.82 40.26 -51.67
CA LEU A 682 76.73 39.38 -52.37
C LEU A 682 76.01 38.56 -53.46
N GLU A 683 74.80 38.08 -53.18
CA GLU A 683 73.97 37.39 -54.17
C GLU A 683 73.60 38.31 -55.35
N ASN A 684 73.20 39.56 -55.10
CA ASN A 684 72.85 40.52 -56.14
C ASN A 684 74.05 41.04 -56.96
N LEU A 685 75.26 40.98 -56.40
CA LEU A 685 76.49 41.37 -57.11
C LEU A 685 77.11 40.24 -57.95
N SER A 686 76.56 39.02 -57.88
CA SER A 686 76.98 37.91 -58.75
C SER A 686 76.33 38.03 -60.13
N PRO A 687 77.08 38.12 -61.25
CA PRO A 687 76.49 38.36 -62.57
C PRO A 687 75.77 37.12 -63.12
N ALA A 688 74.48 37.24 -63.40
CA ALA A 688 73.79 36.31 -64.29
C ALA A 688 74.26 36.52 -65.74
N GLY A 689 75.27 35.76 -66.18
CA GLY A 689 75.70 35.74 -67.57
C GLY A 689 77.05 35.07 -67.83
N THR A 690 77.12 33.73 -67.79
CA THR A 690 77.86 32.85 -68.72
C THR A 690 77.84 31.41 -68.21
N ALA A 691 76.91 30.59 -68.73
CA ALA A 691 77.10 29.14 -68.85
C ALA A 691 76.07 28.57 -69.84
N SER A 692 76.20 28.96 -71.11
CA SER A 692 75.77 28.13 -72.24
C SER A 692 77.02 27.65 -72.98
N ALA A 693 77.00 26.36 -73.34
CA ALA A 693 77.93 25.61 -74.19
C ALA A 693 79.24 25.09 -73.55
N PHE A 694 79.18 23.89 -72.95
CA PHE A 694 79.87 22.73 -73.54
C PHE A 694 79.25 21.40 -73.06
N SER A 695 78.82 20.58 -74.02
CA SER A 695 78.52 19.14 -73.93
C SER A 695 79.23 18.52 -75.15
N PRO A 696 79.72 17.26 -75.21
CA PRO A 696 79.09 16.01 -74.71
C PRO A 696 80.15 14.89 -74.33
N PRO A 697 79.92 13.54 -74.37
CA PRO A 697 78.69 12.74 -74.55
C PRO A 697 78.47 11.51 -73.60
N ALA A 698 77.19 11.11 -73.53
CA ALA A 698 76.55 9.78 -73.53
C ALA A 698 77.17 8.54 -72.83
N SER A 699 76.35 7.90 -71.98
CA SER A 699 75.90 6.48 -72.00
C SER A 699 74.93 6.27 -70.82
N ALA A 700 73.60 6.16 -71.00
CA ALA A 700 72.80 4.92 -71.17
C ALA A 700 73.07 3.89 -70.05
N GLU A 701 72.15 3.28 -69.30
CA GLU A 701 70.69 3.01 -69.30
C GLU A 701 70.46 2.10 -68.05
N PRO A 702 69.29 1.53 -67.76
CA PRO A 702 67.92 1.84 -68.16
C PRO A 702 67.05 2.40 -67.02
#